data_AF-A0A2L2NAA4-F1
#
_entry.id   AF-A0A2L2NAA4-F1
#
_cell.length_a   1.000
_cell.length_b   1.000
_cell.length_c   1.000
_cell.angle_alpha   90.00
_cell.angle_beta   90.00
_cell.angle_gamma   90.00
#
_symmetry.space_group_name_H-M   'P 1'
#
loop_
_entity.id
_entity.type
_entity.pdbx_description
1 polymer ?
#
loop_
_entity_poly.entity_id
_entity_poly.type
_entity_poly.pdbx_seq_one_letter_code
_entity_poly.pdbx_strand_id
1 'polypeptide(L)'
;MIWRRLNQKIRLVFPIFLLIVFIVVIASQRLPAREAQLVQQESNYAIHTRQNFNQPGFYPVAQIPSAKLYKPVGDWVGRLILPTKQQLQDGLDWVWMEVQYAPPTAQNLLGKIVRLEWKKNEDLLAKVKAVTRDINFTSEVIKSQNQGNIHPFRLNGVRQVGILRSLAGANPNDDAIIALDADTIINANAEKSILQIEREPVMATGRFYGLVKIINPVTSNLLSTKDKQDSDYFSVQHYNPNSNKFDGIQETIRIPQQVIDTRNFAPSSSQQIEKSPAGEDGWYIYGAKDANAVFTVNALAPRSLFQIQPRQIITGKELGLNYIQEVNWQNTEKNKGKFNTALLKPVETSISKWQQGDKAIVLHLFGGIGGRKAEAIAVPYTITGHFAFGIAEVVRDEFTNELRFETKYHQIYAHNPDGIIAGTHTWADYMGNLQRGWLATRPVSDILIKFDPVTQDYDFDGIKLSPLEQFQQQLQVTMARYRVGDGTGGAMVSPGTSCVQDSSQALYAAIMAIKNQVATTPQIQTWIGKNPNHPQALRFQQLVELGKSLEQQLAPLGIIRADWQSQAGILAGTGIGETTEPFQDRSVWAGLTTWRTIMPRQAHDDLAIIFFKHGATMQVLRTNQVGGWQSDIIPIAPTVFLGQFQIPFTNISPLSVILNRVLASLAIPTQQDWLILALLLIIYSILALPYGWRFGFLQIRFWSVNWIDKCLLMLRCLFTPAILEELFFRVILLPHPSEITNWLKWSLWALVSLVLFILYHPLNAKLFFKAAIPTFFNHVFLTLTSLLGIICTVAYTLTGSLWVIVFIHWVVVVVWLIVFGGITKLDKNQTDRLRQET
;
A
#
# COMPACT_ATOMS: atom_id res chain seq x y z
N MET A 1 -48.05 -16.45 4.04
CA MET A 1 -48.85 -17.25 3.10
C MET A 1 -48.14 -17.62 1.78
N ILE A 2 -47.17 -16.83 1.29
CA ILE A 2 -46.45 -17.07 0.01
C ILE A 2 -45.50 -18.28 0.05
N TRP A 3 -44.95 -18.60 1.23
CA TRP A 3 -44.07 -19.77 1.38
C TRP A 3 -44.80 -21.09 1.12
N ARG A 4 -46.14 -21.17 1.26
CA ARG A 4 -46.92 -22.40 1.03
C ARG A 4 -47.22 -22.71 -0.45
N ARG A 5 -46.89 -21.82 -1.42
CA ARG A 5 -47.21 -22.01 -2.85
C ARG A 5 -46.01 -22.26 -3.79
N LEU A 6 -44.79 -22.29 -3.26
CA LEU A 6 -43.61 -22.73 -4.03
C LEU A 6 -43.52 -24.26 -4.07
N ASN A 7 -43.17 -24.81 -5.24
CA ASN A 7 -42.98 -26.24 -5.51
C ASN A 7 -42.08 -26.87 -4.42
N GLN A 8 -42.48 -28.02 -3.89
CA GLN A 8 -41.84 -28.68 -2.74
C GLN A 8 -40.34 -28.91 -2.97
N LYS A 9 -39.92 -29.15 -4.23
CA LYS A 9 -38.51 -29.26 -4.63
C LYS A 9 -37.72 -27.96 -4.41
N ILE A 10 -38.28 -26.79 -4.72
CA ILE A 10 -37.56 -25.50 -4.61
C ILE A 10 -37.34 -25.11 -3.14
N ARG A 11 -38.27 -25.47 -2.23
CA ARG A 11 -38.12 -25.22 -0.78
C ARG A 11 -37.02 -26.05 -0.13
N LEU A 12 -36.73 -27.23 -0.67
CA LEU A 12 -35.61 -28.05 -0.21
C LEU A 12 -34.32 -27.62 -0.91
N VAL A 13 -34.35 -27.38 -2.22
CA VAL A 13 -33.15 -27.10 -3.02
C VAL A 13 -32.50 -25.76 -2.67
N PHE A 14 -33.25 -24.71 -2.35
CA PHE A 14 -32.65 -23.39 -2.06
C PHE A 14 -31.86 -23.33 -0.73
N PRO A 15 -32.39 -23.79 0.42
CA PRO A 15 -31.60 -23.88 1.64
C PRO A 15 -30.52 -24.95 1.54
N ILE A 16 -30.73 -26.06 0.82
CA ILE A 16 -29.68 -27.05 0.55
C ILE A 16 -28.58 -26.46 -0.32
N PHE A 17 -28.89 -25.63 -1.31
CA PHE A 17 -27.91 -24.94 -2.15
C PHE A 17 -27.11 -23.92 -1.35
N LEU A 18 -27.75 -23.11 -0.50
CA LEU A 18 -27.05 -22.21 0.42
C LEU A 18 -26.20 -22.97 1.44
N LEU A 19 -26.69 -24.10 1.95
CA LEU A 19 -25.93 -24.99 2.84
C LEU A 19 -24.75 -25.63 2.10
N ILE A 20 -24.91 -26.07 0.85
CA ILE A 20 -23.84 -26.62 0.02
C ILE A 20 -22.82 -25.54 -0.32
N VAL A 21 -23.23 -24.33 -0.68
CA VAL A 21 -22.31 -23.21 -0.92
C VAL A 21 -21.56 -22.87 0.37
N PHE A 22 -22.24 -22.82 1.51
CA PHE A 22 -21.61 -22.57 2.82
C PHE A 22 -20.67 -23.72 3.23
N ILE A 23 -21.05 -24.98 3.00
CA ILE A 23 -20.22 -26.16 3.22
C ILE A 23 -19.06 -26.20 2.24
N VAL A 24 -19.22 -25.83 0.98
CA VAL A 24 -18.13 -25.76 -0.01
C VAL A 24 -17.17 -24.63 0.31
N VAL A 25 -17.66 -23.49 0.80
CA VAL A 25 -16.80 -22.39 1.30
C VAL A 25 -16.04 -22.85 2.55
N ILE A 26 -16.70 -23.46 3.54
CA ILE A 26 -16.05 -24.00 4.75
C ILE A 26 -15.10 -25.15 4.41
N ALA A 27 -15.48 -26.05 3.51
CA ALA A 27 -14.66 -27.17 3.04
C ALA A 27 -13.48 -26.67 2.21
N SER A 28 -13.63 -25.62 1.41
CA SER A 28 -12.51 -24.99 0.69
C SER A 28 -11.52 -24.31 1.64
N GLN A 29 -11.99 -23.86 2.82
CA GLN A 29 -11.13 -23.37 3.91
C GLN A 29 -10.55 -24.51 4.77
N ARG A 30 -11.06 -25.75 4.65
CA ARG A 30 -10.61 -26.94 5.39
C ARG A 30 -9.94 -28.00 4.53
N LEU A 31 -9.85 -27.81 3.21
CA LEU A 31 -8.99 -28.63 2.36
C LEU A 31 -7.57 -28.41 2.89
N PRO A 32 -6.92 -29.43 3.49
CA PRO A 32 -5.52 -29.29 3.79
C PRO A 32 -4.85 -28.99 2.47
N ALA A 33 -4.15 -27.84 2.39
CA ALA A 33 -3.19 -27.63 1.32
C ALA A 33 -2.37 -28.92 1.29
N ARG A 34 -2.47 -29.67 0.19
CA ARG A 34 -1.80 -30.96 0.01
C ARG A 34 -0.40 -30.75 0.54
N GLU A 35 -0.05 -31.34 1.69
CA GLU A 35 1.27 -31.16 2.27
C GLU A 35 2.23 -31.82 1.28
N ALA A 36 2.69 -31.00 0.34
CA ALA A 36 3.80 -31.35 -0.52
C ALA A 36 4.90 -31.74 0.46
N GLN A 37 5.42 -32.95 0.28
CA GLN A 37 6.62 -33.42 0.96
C GLN A 37 7.58 -32.23 1.04
N LEU A 38 7.89 -31.79 2.26
CA LEU A 38 8.76 -30.64 2.51
C LEU A 38 10.18 -31.05 2.08
N VAL A 39 10.46 -30.97 0.78
CA VAL A 39 11.82 -30.90 0.28
C VAL A 39 12.33 -29.54 0.73
N GLN A 40 13.42 -29.53 1.50
CA GLN A 40 14.05 -28.29 1.93
C GLN A 40 14.42 -27.47 0.68
N GLN A 41 13.75 -26.34 0.49
CA GLN A 41 14.00 -25.48 -0.65
C GLN A 41 15.14 -24.53 -0.32
N GLU A 42 16.13 -24.44 -1.21
CA GLU A 42 17.20 -23.47 -1.07
C GLU A 42 16.69 -22.04 -1.32
N SER A 43 17.18 -21.07 -0.54
CA SER A 43 16.83 -19.65 -0.71
C SER A 43 17.57 -19.02 -1.89
N ASN A 44 16.97 -17.99 -2.50
CA ASN A 44 17.65 -17.20 -3.53
C ASN A 44 18.91 -16.53 -2.97
N TYR A 45 18.84 -16.05 -1.72
CA TYR A 45 19.98 -15.51 -0.98
C TYR A 45 21.17 -16.49 -0.97
N ALA A 46 20.95 -17.78 -0.65
CA ALA A 46 22.00 -18.78 -0.61
C ALA A 46 22.59 -19.06 -2.01
N ILE A 47 21.76 -19.09 -3.05
CA ILE A 47 22.22 -19.25 -4.44
C ILE A 47 23.15 -18.10 -4.85
N HIS A 48 22.74 -16.86 -4.59
CA HIS A 48 23.46 -15.66 -5.02
C HIS A 48 24.75 -15.41 -4.22
N THR A 49 24.74 -15.67 -2.91
CA THR A 49 25.91 -15.44 -2.05
C THR A 49 27.07 -16.40 -2.30
N ARG A 50 26.86 -17.49 -3.06
CA ARG A 50 27.96 -18.35 -3.56
C ARG A 50 28.88 -17.63 -4.53
N GLN A 51 28.38 -16.59 -5.20
CA GLN A 51 29.21 -15.79 -6.10
C GLN A 51 30.10 -14.86 -5.29
N ASN A 52 31.41 -14.89 -5.56
CA ASN A 52 32.38 -14.10 -4.81
C ASN A 52 32.04 -12.61 -4.82
N PHE A 53 31.65 -12.04 -5.96
CA PHE A 53 31.28 -10.63 -6.10
C PHE A 53 30.01 -10.21 -5.33
N ASN A 54 29.23 -11.15 -4.79
CA ASN A 54 28.11 -10.86 -3.89
C ASN A 54 28.51 -10.97 -2.41
N GLN A 55 29.77 -11.30 -2.10
CA GLN A 55 30.28 -11.37 -0.73
C GLN A 55 31.08 -10.11 -0.37
N PRO A 56 30.88 -9.52 0.83
CA PRO A 56 31.62 -8.32 1.23
C PRO A 56 33.15 -8.49 1.18
N GLY A 57 33.66 -9.69 1.48
CA GLY A 57 35.09 -10.01 1.47
C GLY A 57 35.76 -9.93 0.08
N PHE A 58 34.99 -9.87 -1.00
CA PHE A 58 35.52 -9.69 -2.37
C PHE A 58 36.08 -8.28 -2.61
N TYR A 59 35.74 -7.33 -1.74
CA TYR A 59 36.05 -5.91 -1.89
C TYR A 59 37.03 -5.44 -0.81
N PRO A 60 38.35 -5.39 -1.08
CA PRO A 60 39.31 -4.98 -0.07
C PRO A 60 39.05 -3.56 0.44
N VAL A 61 39.02 -3.38 1.77
CA VAL A 61 38.69 -2.07 2.38
C VAL A 61 39.67 -0.98 1.95
N ALA A 62 40.96 -1.33 1.84
CA ALA A 62 42.03 -0.42 1.43
C ALA A 62 41.95 0.07 -0.03
N GLN A 63 41.18 -0.60 -0.89
CA GLN A 63 41.02 -0.20 -2.30
C GLN A 63 39.97 0.92 -2.43
N ILE A 64 40.41 2.16 -2.30
CA ILE A 64 39.57 3.36 -2.46
C ILE A 64 39.70 3.89 -3.90
N PRO A 65 38.59 4.05 -4.65
CA PRO A 65 38.63 4.64 -5.97
C PRO A 65 38.92 6.16 -5.93
N SER A 66 39.31 6.75 -7.06
CA SER A 66 39.61 8.19 -7.13
C SER A 66 38.38 9.03 -6.78
N ALA A 67 38.50 9.93 -5.80
CA ALA A 67 37.43 10.86 -5.38
C ALA A 67 36.98 11.85 -6.48
N LYS A 68 37.73 11.93 -7.59
CA LYS A 68 37.36 12.69 -8.79
C LYS A 68 36.30 11.97 -9.63
N LEU A 69 36.28 10.64 -9.59
CA LEU A 69 35.41 9.78 -10.42
C LEU A 69 34.28 9.13 -9.60
N TYR A 70 34.53 8.91 -8.31
CA TYR A 70 33.61 8.22 -7.41
C TYR A 70 33.43 9.00 -6.12
N LYS A 71 32.23 8.92 -5.54
CA LYS A 71 31.85 9.50 -4.25
C LYS A 71 31.44 8.39 -3.28
N PRO A 72 31.67 8.54 -1.97
CA PRO A 72 31.17 7.58 -0.99
C PRO A 72 29.63 7.58 -0.96
N VAL A 73 29.01 6.45 -0.67
CA VAL A 73 27.52 6.37 -0.61
C VAL A 73 26.92 7.01 0.64
N GLY A 74 27.75 7.39 1.61
CA GLY A 74 27.38 8.12 2.83
C GLY A 74 28.63 8.57 3.57
N ASP A 75 28.47 9.41 4.61
CA ASP A 75 29.60 9.94 5.40
C ASP A 75 30.37 8.83 6.10
N TRP A 76 29.63 7.86 6.63
CA TRP A 76 30.14 6.59 7.10
C TRP A 76 29.50 5.45 6.33
N VAL A 77 30.29 4.46 5.95
CA VAL A 77 29.79 3.20 5.37
C VAL A 77 30.41 2.06 6.14
N GLY A 78 29.58 1.09 6.54
CA GLY A 78 30.06 -0.04 7.33
C GLY A 78 29.30 -1.32 7.07
N ARG A 79 29.94 -2.43 7.42
CA ARG A 79 29.30 -3.75 7.46
C ARG A 79 28.99 -4.08 8.91
N LEU A 80 27.72 -4.36 9.19
CA LEU A 80 27.30 -4.80 10.51
C LEU A 80 27.77 -6.23 10.76
N ILE A 81 28.26 -6.47 11.97
CA ILE A 81 28.69 -7.77 12.46
C ILE A 81 27.93 -8.03 13.75
N LEU A 82 27.18 -9.13 13.78
CA LEU A 82 26.44 -9.51 14.98
C LEU A 82 27.42 -9.90 16.09
N PRO A 83 27.24 -9.44 17.34
CA PRO A 83 28.03 -9.89 18.48
C PRO A 83 27.98 -11.42 18.65
N THR A 84 29.01 -11.97 19.29
CA THR A 84 29.07 -13.42 19.55
C THR A 84 27.95 -13.85 20.50
N LYS A 85 27.59 -15.14 20.52
CA LYS A 85 26.56 -15.68 21.41
C LYS A 85 26.76 -15.32 22.89
N GLN A 86 28.02 -15.23 23.34
CA GLN A 86 28.36 -14.81 24.71
C GLN A 86 28.12 -13.31 24.93
N GLN A 87 28.49 -12.47 23.95
CA GLN A 87 28.28 -11.02 24.03
C GLN A 87 26.80 -10.62 23.97
N LEU A 88 25.96 -11.41 23.29
CA LEU A 88 24.53 -11.16 23.19
C LEU A 88 23.78 -11.28 24.54
N GLN A 89 24.41 -11.85 25.57
CA GLN A 89 23.78 -12.06 26.89
C GLN A 89 23.74 -10.81 27.79
N ASP A 90 24.36 -9.70 27.39
CA ASP A 90 24.44 -8.47 28.21
C ASP A 90 23.13 -7.66 28.27
N GLY A 91 22.12 -8.00 27.47
CA GLY A 91 20.83 -7.32 27.40
C GLY A 91 20.85 -5.91 26.80
N LEU A 92 21.92 -5.51 26.09
CA LEU A 92 22.08 -4.16 25.53
C LEU A 92 21.99 -4.15 24.00
N ASP A 93 21.33 -3.16 23.39
CA ASP A 93 21.27 -3.06 21.92
C ASP A 93 22.49 -2.34 21.33
N TRP A 94 23.48 -3.13 20.90
CA TRP A 94 24.68 -2.68 20.19
C TRP A 94 25.18 -3.79 19.25
N VAL A 95 26.02 -3.41 18.27
CA VAL A 95 26.63 -4.33 17.30
C VAL A 95 28.07 -3.95 17.00
N TRP A 96 28.83 -4.86 16.37
CA TRP A 96 30.12 -4.52 15.77
C TRP A 96 29.90 -3.95 14.37
N MET A 97 30.75 -3.04 13.95
CA MET A 97 30.78 -2.49 12.60
C MET A 97 32.21 -2.52 12.06
N GLU A 98 32.42 -3.17 10.92
CA GLU A 98 33.64 -2.98 10.13
C GLU A 98 33.48 -1.66 9.34
N VAL A 99 34.34 -0.69 9.65
CA VAL A 99 34.32 0.62 8.99
C VAL A 99 34.90 0.49 7.58
N GLN A 100 34.04 0.60 6.58
CA GLN A 100 34.41 0.43 5.17
C GLN A 100 34.67 1.75 4.45
N TYR A 101 34.11 2.85 4.97
CA TYR A 101 34.43 4.23 4.65
C TYR A 101 34.15 5.10 5.88
N ALA A 102 34.93 6.17 6.04
CA ALA A 102 34.83 7.12 7.15
C ALA A 102 35.08 8.55 6.66
N PRO A 103 34.60 9.58 7.36
CA PRO A 103 34.91 10.97 7.03
C PRO A 103 36.42 11.27 7.23
N PRO A 104 36.95 12.34 6.63
CA PRO A 104 38.37 12.72 6.74
C PRO A 104 38.90 12.79 8.19
N THR A 105 38.05 13.20 9.13
CA THR A 105 38.38 13.31 10.56
C THR A 105 38.56 11.97 11.27
N ALA A 106 38.18 10.86 10.64
CA ALA A 106 38.14 9.53 11.25
C ALA A 106 38.76 8.43 10.36
N GLN A 107 39.62 8.81 9.41
CA GLN A 107 40.28 7.87 8.49
C GLN A 107 41.12 6.81 9.22
N ASN A 108 41.59 7.10 10.43
CA ASN A 108 42.29 6.15 11.29
C ASN A 108 41.42 4.96 11.74
N LEU A 109 40.10 5.01 11.54
CA LEU A 109 39.17 3.90 11.82
C LEU A 109 38.88 3.02 10.61
N LEU A 110 39.30 3.40 9.41
CA LEU A 110 39.09 2.64 8.20
C LEU A 110 39.64 1.20 8.33
N GLY A 111 38.82 0.20 8.00
CA GLY A 111 39.14 -1.22 8.11
C GLY A 111 39.12 -1.77 9.54
N LYS A 112 38.88 -0.94 10.56
CA LYS A 112 38.77 -1.40 11.94
C LYS A 112 37.35 -1.87 12.24
N ILE A 113 37.26 -2.82 13.18
CA ILE A 113 35.99 -3.23 13.79
C ILE A 113 35.79 -2.39 15.05
N VAL A 114 34.73 -1.58 15.03
CA VAL A 114 34.34 -0.66 16.10
C VAL A 114 32.97 -1.03 16.66
N ARG A 115 32.68 -0.66 17.90
CA ARG A 115 31.34 -0.85 18.48
C ARG A 115 30.43 0.27 17.99
N LEU A 116 29.26 -0.10 17.48
CA LEU A 116 28.17 0.80 17.12
C LEU A 116 27.05 0.66 18.14
N GLU A 117 26.67 1.77 18.78
CA GLU A 117 25.61 1.80 19.79
C GLU A 117 24.77 3.07 19.73
N TRP A 118 23.64 3.07 20.44
CA TRP A 118 22.80 4.26 20.58
C TRP A 118 23.45 5.30 21.50
N LYS A 119 23.29 6.58 21.15
CA LYS A 119 23.62 7.68 22.06
C LYS A 119 22.79 7.55 23.33
N LYS A 120 23.43 7.84 24.48
CA LYS A 120 22.76 7.80 25.79
C LYS A 120 21.81 9.00 25.95
N ASN A 121 20.60 8.84 25.41
CA ASN A 121 19.48 9.78 25.51
C ASN A 121 18.24 9.00 26.00
N GLU A 122 17.58 9.46 27.06
CA GLU A 122 16.46 8.75 27.70
C GLU A 122 15.28 8.51 26.74
N ASP A 123 14.88 9.52 25.95
CA ASP A 123 13.78 9.40 24.99
C ASP A 123 14.10 8.38 23.89
N LEU A 124 15.34 8.39 23.40
CA LEU A 124 15.81 7.45 22.39
C LEU A 124 15.83 6.01 22.94
N LEU A 125 16.38 5.83 24.15
CA LEU A 125 16.44 4.52 24.79
C LEU A 125 15.05 3.97 25.13
N ALA A 126 14.09 4.83 25.50
CA ALA A 126 12.70 4.44 25.70
C ALA A 126 12.07 3.91 24.39
N LYS A 127 12.31 4.59 23.25
CA LYS A 127 11.86 4.13 21.93
C LYS A 127 12.47 2.79 21.53
N VAL A 128 13.78 2.62 21.75
CA VAL A 128 14.47 1.34 21.49
C VAL A 128 13.86 0.23 22.36
N LYS A 129 13.69 0.48 23.66
CA LYS A 129 13.09 -0.48 24.61
C LYS A 129 11.69 -0.91 24.20
N ALA A 130 10.87 0.00 23.65
CA ALA A 130 9.49 -0.30 23.23
C ALA A 130 9.40 -1.36 22.12
N VAL A 131 10.46 -1.51 21.30
CA VAL A 131 10.52 -2.49 20.21
C VAL A 131 11.48 -3.65 20.47
N THR A 132 12.20 -3.63 21.59
CA THR A 132 13.08 -4.71 22.01
C THR A 132 12.28 -5.94 22.40
N ARG A 133 12.63 -7.11 21.84
CA ARG A 133 11.92 -8.38 22.06
C ARG A 133 12.86 -9.53 22.32
N ASP A 134 12.40 -10.50 23.10
CA ASP A 134 13.01 -11.82 23.11
C ASP A 134 12.59 -12.56 21.83
N ILE A 135 13.51 -13.31 21.21
CA ILE A 135 13.24 -14.01 19.96
C ILE A 135 13.22 -15.52 20.19
N ASN A 136 12.08 -16.15 19.91
CA ASN A 136 11.90 -17.59 19.97
C ASN A 136 11.10 -18.07 18.76
N PHE A 137 11.71 -18.93 17.95
CA PHE A 137 11.10 -19.40 16.71
C PHE A 137 9.88 -20.28 16.98
N THR A 138 8.78 -19.98 16.31
CA THR A 138 7.58 -20.84 16.32
C THR A 138 7.68 -21.94 15.25
N SER A 139 6.78 -22.92 15.32
CA SER A 139 6.71 -24.00 14.32
C SER A 139 6.44 -23.49 12.90
N GLU A 140 5.66 -22.41 12.77
CA GLU A 140 5.35 -21.76 11.50
C GLU A 140 6.58 -21.09 10.90
N VAL A 141 7.41 -20.45 11.73
CA VAL A 141 8.68 -19.86 11.29
C VAL A 141 9.64 -20.93 10.78
N ILE A 142 9.76 -22.05 11.50
CA ILE A 142 10.57 -23.19 11.06
C ILE A 142 10.04 -23.76 9.73
N LYS A 143 8.72 -23.90 9.58
CA LYS A 143 8.11 -24.34 8.31
C LYS A 143 8.41 -23.37 7.17
N SER A 144 8.29 -22.07 7.40
CA SER A 144 8.61 -21.01 6.42
C SER A 144 10.10 -21.01 6.05
N GLN A 145 10.99 -21.25 7.01
CA GLN A 145 12.42 -21.40 6.76
C GLN A 145 12.72 -22.60 5.87
N ASN A 146 12.05 -23.74 6.09
CA ASN A 146 12.18 -24.93 5.25
C ASN A 146 11.66 -24.74 3.82
N GLN A 147 10.81 -23.73 3.60
CA GLN A 147 10.34 -23.29 2.27
C GLN A 147 11.33 -22.32 1.58
N GLY A 148 12.48 -22.05 2.17
CA GLY A 148 13.53 -21.21 1.58
C GLY A 148 13.45 -19.73 1.93
N ASN A 149 12.56 -19.32 2.85
CA ASN A 149 12.56 -17.94 3.37
C ASN A 149 13.68 -17.73 4.39
N ILE A 150 14.33 -16.58 4.33
CA ILE A 150 15.36 -16.20 5.30
C ILE A 150 14.70 -15.62 6.55
N HIS A 151 15.06 -16.15 7.72
CA HIS A 151 14.65 -15.68 9.05
C HIS A 151 15.90 -15.41 9.90
N PRO A 152 15.83 -14.55 10.94
CA PRO A 152 16.94 -14.20 11.84
C PRO A 152 17.37 -15.35 12.77
N PHE A 153 17.74 -16.52 12.22
CA PHE A 153 17.99 -17.73 13.00
C PHE A 153 19.19 -17.59 13.96
N ARG A 154 20.13 -16.68 13.65
CA ARG A 154 21.27 -16.35 14.52
C ARG A 154 20.84 -15.71 15.83
N LEU A 155 19.61 -15.18 15.87
CA LEU A 155 18.99 -14.54 17.02
C LEU A 155 17.95 -15.43 17.72
N ASN A 156 17.72 -16.66 17.24
CA ASN A 156 16.79 -17.58 17.89
C ASN A 156 17.29 -17.95 19.30
N GLY A 157 16.45 -17.76 20.31
CA GLY A 157 16.75 -17.93 21.74
C GLY A 157 17.49 -16.76 22.37
N VAL A 158 17.70 -15.64 21.65
CA VAL A 158 18.36 -14.44 22.19
C VAL A 158 17.31 -13.55 22.85
N ARG A 159 17.62 -13.09 24.07
CA ARG A 159 16.78 -12.14 24.82
C ARG A 159 17.12 -10.71 24.48
N GLN A 160 16.14 -9.81 24.64
CA GLN A 160 16.31 -8.36 24.52
C GLN A 160 17.01 -7.94 23.21
N VAL A 161 16.53 -8.48 22.09
CA VAL A 161 16.99 -8.10 20.75
C VAL A 161 16.35 -6.77 20.36
N GLY A 162 17.18 -5.74 20.23
CA GLY A 162 16.78 -4.42 19.75
C GLY A 162 17.00 -4.22 18.24
N ILE A 163 16.96 -2.96 17.82
CA ILE A 163 17.01 -2.53 16.43
C ILE A 163 18.36 -2.88 15.79
N LEU A 164 19.48 -2.57 16.45
CA LEU A 164 20.82 -2.79 15.89
C LEU A 164 21.11 -4.28 15.75
N ARG A 165 20.81 -5.07 16.79
CA ARG A 165 20.99 -6.53 16.77
C ARG A 165 20.13 -7.20 15.71
N SER A 166 18.86 -6.78 15.58
CA SER A 166 17.95 -7.34 14.57
C SER A 166 18.39 -7.00 13.15
N LEU A 167 18.99 -5.84 12.89
CA LEU A 167 19.61 -5.51 11.59
C LEU A 167 20.81 -6.42 11.29
N ALA A 168 21.76 -6.53 12.23
CA ALA A 168 22.98 -7.32 12.01
C ALA A 168 22.72 -8.84 11.92
N GLY A 169 21.71 -9.32 12.65
CA GLY A 169 21.35 -10.74 12.72
C GLY A 169 20.21 -11.17 11.79
N ALA A 170 19.72 -10.29 10.92
CA ALA A 170 18.59 -10.57 10.02
C ALA A 170 18.91 -11.68 9.01
N ASN A 171 20.12 -11.68 8.47
CA ASN A 171 20.58 -12.62 7.46
C ASN A 171 21.53 -13.70 8.04
N PRO A 172 21.75 -14.81 7.31
CA PRO A 172 22.66 -15.87 7.71
C PRO A 172 24.13 -15.46 7.89
N ASN A 173 24.58 -14.44 7.17
CA ASN A 173 25.95 -13.95 7.21
C ASN A 173 25.98 -12.46 7.62
N ASP A 174 27.13 -12.00 8.10
CA ASP A 174 27.37 -10.59 8.41
C ASP A 174 27.63 -9.79 7.11
N ASP A 175 26.56 -9.52 6.35
CA ASP A 175 26.61 -8.88 5.03
C ASP A 175 25.71 -7.64 4.88
N ALA A 176 25.07 -7.21 5.97
CA ALA A 176 24.29 -5.97 5.99
C ALA A 176 25.24 -4.76 5.91
N ILE A 177 25.22 -4.06 4.78
CA ILE A 177 25.93 -2.80 4.57
C ILE A 177 25.01 -1.65 4.91
N ILE A 178 25.50 -0.71 5.72
CA ILE A 178 24.77 0.45 6.19
C ILE A 178 25.54 1.74 5.94
N ALA A 179 24.80 2.82 5.77
CA ALA A 179 25.29 4.19 5.80
C ALA A 179 24.81 4.90 7.08
N LEU A 180 25.69 5.69 7.68
CA LEU A 180 25.37 6.59 8.81
C LEU A 180 25.60 8.05 8.39
N ASP A 181 24.95 8.97 9.09
CA ASP A 181 25.07 10.41 8.88
C ASP A 181 26.36 10.99 9.48
N ALA A 182 26.69 12.21 9.06
CA ALA A 182 27.84 12.99 9.54
C ALA A 182 27.80 13.26 11.06
N ASP A 183 26.61 13.21 11.69
CA ASP A 183 26.41 13.50 13.12
C ASP A 183 26.82 12.33 14.03
N THR A 184 27.28 11.21 13.46
CA THR A 184 27.82 10.06 14.19
C THR A 184 28.98 10.47 15.11
N ILE A 185 28.80 10.25 16.42
CA ILE A 185 29.75 10.70 17.44
C ILE A 185 30.82 9.62 17.66
N ILE A 186 32.09 10.03 17.63
CA ILE A 186 33.22 9.17 17.97
C ILE A 186 33.59 9.37 19.43
N ASN A 187 33.37 8.35 20.25
CA ASN A 187 33.88 8.33 21.62
C ASN A 187 35.21 7.56 21.65
N ALA A 188 36.32 8.31 21.70
CA ALA A 188 37.68 7.80 21.64
C ALA A 188 38.27 7.42 23.01
N ASN A 189 37.55 7.65 24.12
CA ASN A 189 38.05 7.42 25.48
C ASN A 189 37.90 5.96 25.97
N ALA A 190 37.30 5.08 25.18
CA ALA A 190 37.25 3.64 25.46
C ALA A 190 38.44 2.93 24.79
N GLU A 191 38.94 1.85 25.40
CA GLU A 191 40.05 1.01 24.86
C GLU A 191 39.81 0.54 23.41
N LYS A 192 38.56 0.60 22.94
CA LYS A 192 38.15 0.49 21.53
C LYS A 192 37.30 1.70 21.17
N SER A 193 37.49 2.29 20.00
CA SER A 193 36.65 3.38 19.50
C SER A 193 35.18 2.96 19.42
N ILE A 194 34.29 3.80 19.94
CA ILE A 194 32.83 3.59 19.92
C ILE A 194 32.19 4.65 19.02
N LEU A 195 31.31 4.20 18.12
CA LEU A 195 30.45 5.06 17.32
C LEU A 195 29.06 5.11 17.95
N GLN A 196 28.55 6.33 18.16
CA GLN A 196 27.23 6.57 18.74
C GLN A 196 26.31 7.24 17.74
N ILE A 197 25.09 6.70 17.61
CA ILE A 197 24.07 7.19 16.67
C ILE A 197 22.76 7.56 17.38
N GLU A 198 22.00 8.47 16.77
CA GLU A 198 20.66 8.86 17.25
C GLU A 198 19.53 8.33 16.37
N ARG A 199 19.85 7.85 15.16
CA ARG A 199 18.89 7.39 14.16
C ARG A 199 19.22 5.98 13.73
N GLU A 200 18.18 5.23 13.35
CA GLU A 200 18.36 3.89 12.78
C GLU A 200 19.22 3.95 11.51
N PRO A 201 20.22 3.04 11.36
CA PRO A 201 21.05 2.98 10.15
C PRO A 201 20.25 2.78 8.87
N VAL A 202 20.73 3.33 7.76
CA VAL A 202 20.14 3.14 6.43
C VAL A 202 20.89 2.04 5.70
N MET A 203 20.18 1.00 5.26
CA MET A 203 20.75 -0.04 4.41
C MET A 203 21.15 0.52 3.04
N ALA A 204 22.39 0.22 2.66
CA ALA A 204 23.04 0.70 1.47
C ALA A 204 23.66 -0.47 0.68
N THR A 205 24.04 -0.20 -0.57
CA THR A 205 24.72 -1.17 -1.41
C THR A 205 25.95 -0.52 -2.06
N GLY A 206 27.04 -1.27 -2.14
CA GLY A 206 28.35 -0.72 -2.49
C GLY A 206 28.93 0.19 -1.41
N ARG A 207 30.15 0.69 -1.66
CA ARG A 207 30.85 1.65 -0.79
C ARG A 207 30.96 3.04 -1.43
N PHE A 208 31.03 3.03 -2.76
CA PHE A 208 31.15 4.22 -3.58
C PHE A 208 30.16 4.17 -4.73
N TYR A 209 29.86 5.34 -5.30
CA TYR A 209 29.08 5.47 -6.51
C TYR A 209 29.74 6.44 -7.50
N GLY A 210 29.48 6.23 -8.79
CA GLY A 210 29.99 7.04 -9.89
C GLY A 210 28.90 7.34 -10.90
N LEU A 211 29.04 8.42 -11.67
CA LEU A 211 28.13 8.77 -12.76
C LEU A 211 28.81 8.52 -14.12
N VAL A 212 28.30 7.54 -14.87
CA VAL A 212 28.94 7.05 -16.09
C VAL A 212 27.97 6.86 -17.25
N LYS A 213 28.50 6.89 -18.47
CA LYS A 213 27.87 6.32 -19.64
C LYS A 213 28.49 4.94 -19.92
N ILE A 214 27.67 3.91 -20.03
CA ILE A 214 28.13 2.59 -20.47
C ILE A 214 28.26 2.60 -21.99
N ILE A 215 29.45 2.29 -22.50
CA ILE A 215 29.80 2.47 -23.92
C ILE A 215 29.67 1.16 -24.69
N ASN A 216 30.50 0.16 -24.36
CA ASN A 216 30.53 -1.14 -25.03
C ASN A 216 31.01 -2.24 -24.07
N PRO A 217 30.59 -3.49 -24.27
CA PRO A 217 31.21 -4.63 -23.61
C PRO A 217 32.67 -4.79 -24.05
N VAL A 218 33.55 -5.11 -23.12
CA VAL A 218 34.97 -5.38 -23.38
C VAL A 218 35.11 -6.88 -23.64
N THR A 219 35.39 -7.28 -24.87
CA THR A 219 35.67 -8.68 -25.20
C THR A 219 37.06 -9.04 -24.70
N SER A 220 37.14 -9.92 -23.70
CA SER A 220 38.42 -10.45 -23.24
C SER A 220 38.86 -11.60 -24.14
N ASN A 221 40.02 -11.47 -24.78
CA ASN A 221 40.69 -12.59 -25.46
C ASN A 221 41.25 -13.65 -24.48
N LEU A 222 41.03 -13.50 -23.16
CA LEU A 222 41.55 -14.39 -22.11
C LEU A 222 40.54 -15.45 -21.64
N LEU A 223 39.31 -15.49 -22.17
CA LEU A 223 38.29 -16.48 -21.79
C LEU A 223 38.15 -17.54 -22.88
N SER A 224 38.48 -18.78 -22.51
CA SER A 224 38.53 -19.94 -23.40
C SER A 224 37.20 -20.23 -24.11
N THR A 225 37.31 -20.58 -25.38
CA THR A 225 36.29 -20.83 -26.40
C THR A 225 35.39 -22.06 -26.16
N LYS A 226 34.66 -22.15 -25.05
CA LYS A 226 33.62 -23.21 -24.92
C LYS A 226 32.21 -22.77 -24.56
N ASP A 227 32.01 -21.55 -24.12
CA ASP A 227 30.68 -20.94 -24.07
C ASP A 227 30.82 -19.48 -24.51
N LYS A 228 29.99 -19.01 -25.44
CA LYS A 228 29.83 -17.58 -25.73
C LYS A 228 29.18 -16.94 -24.50
N GLN A 229 29.94 -16.76 -23.43
CA GLN A 229 29.51 -16.05 -22.25
C GLN A 229 29.65 -14.55 -22.56
N ASP A 230 28.54 -13.81 -22.48
CA ASP A 230 28.56 -12.35 -22.62
C ASP A 230 29.57 -11.76 -21.60
N SER A 231 30.33 -10.75 -22.02
CA SER A 231 31.36 -10.17 -21.14
C SER A 231 30.73 -9.42 -19.97
N ASP A 232 31.13 -9.76 -18.75
CA ASP A 232 30.82 -9.00 -17.53
C ASP A 232 31.57 -7.65 -17.45
N TYR A 233 32.49 -7.37 -18.37
CA TYR A 233 33.32 -6.16 -18.36
C TYR A 233 32.85 -5.16 -19.40
N PHE A 234 32.80 -3.90 -19.00
CA PHE A 234 32.30 -2.81 -19.83
C PHE A 234 33.24 -1.63 -19.79
N SER A 235 33.46 -1.03 -20.96
CA SER A 235 34.08 0.28 -21.01
C SER A 235 33.04 1.34 -20.72
N VAL A 236 33.37 2.24 -19.81
CA VAL A 236 32.50 3.34 -19.40
C VAL A 236 33.23 4.66 -19.49
N GLN A 237 32.45 5.70 -19.71
CA GLN A 237 32.90 7.07 -19.83
C GLN A 237 32.34 7.86 -18.66
N HIS A 238 33.21 8.41 -17.81
CA HIS A 238 32.78 9.19 -16.64
C HIS A 238 32.23 10.56 -17.05
N TYR A 239 31.27 11.06 -16.26
CA TYR A 239 30.78 12.43 -16.39
C TYR A 239 31.88 13.44 -16.06
N ASN A 240 31.99 14.48 -16.88
CA ASN A 240 32.95 15.56 -16.71
C ASN A 240 32.21 16.83 -16.24
N PRO A 241 32.41 17.27 -14.99
CA PRO A 241 31.74 18.46 -14.46
C PRO A 241 32.15 19.76 -15.16
N ASN A 242 33.30 19.79 -15.85
CA ASN A 242 33.77 20.99 -16.55
C ASN A 242 33.06 21.20 -17.89
N SER A 243 32.77 20.12 -18.62
CA SER A 243 32.11 20.16 -19.94
C SER A 243 30.60 19.89 -19.86
N ASN A 244 30.11 19.40 -18.72
CA ASN A 244 28.77 18.88 -18.50
C ASN A 244 28.37 17.74 -19.45
N LYS A 245 29.34 16.89 -19.82
CA LYS A 245 29.16 15.78 -20.76
C LYS A 245 29.83 14.51 -20.26
N PHE A 246 29.47 13.37 -20.86
CA PHE A 246 30.23 12.12 -20.71
C PHE A 246 31.44 12.12 -21.64
N ASP A 247 32.44 12.94 -21.33
CA ASP A 247 33.73 13.03 -22.03
C ASP A 247 34.92 13.06 -21.06
N GLY A 248 34.71 12.60 -19.82
CA GLY A 248 35.73 12.53 -18.78
C GLY A 248 36.76 11.41 -18.97
N ILE A 249 37.13 10.73 -17.88
CA ILE A 249 38.03 9.58 -17.94
C ILE A 249 37.26 8.35 -18.44
N GLN A 250 37.86 7.59 -19.35
CA GLN A 250 37.35 6.28 -19.77
C GLN A 250 37.97 5.19 -18.87
N GLU A 251 37.14 4.26 -18.42
CA GLU A 251 37.51 3.20 -17.48
C GLU A 251 36.90 1.86 -17.92
N THR A 252 37.52 0.74 -17.55
CA THR A 252 36.89 -0.58 -17.62
C THR A 252 36.35 -0.95 -16.24
N ILE A 253 35.05 -1.20 -16.14
CA ILE A 253 34.38 -1.68 -14.93
C ILE A 253 33.84 -3.09 -15.16
N ARG A 254 33.43 -3.75 -14.07
CA ARG A 254 32.68 -5.00 -14.12
C ARG A 254 31.22 -4.78 -13.72
N ILE A 255 30.29 -5.21 -14.56
CA ILE A 255 28.86 -5.34 -14.24
C ILE A 255 28.55 -6.84 -14.23
N PRO A 256 28.57 -7.51 -13.05
CA PRO A 256 28.47 -8.95 -12.98
C PRO A 256 27.11 -9.46 -13.47
N GLN A 257 27.11 -10.47 -14.36
CA GLN A 257 25.92 -11.23 -14.67
C GLN A 257 25.53 -12.08 -13.45
N GLN A 258 24.34 -11.82 -12.90
CA GLN A 258 23.82 -12.60 -11.77
C GLN A 258 23.39 -13.99 -12.22
N VAL A 259 23.43 -14.92 -11.28
CA VAL A 259 23.05 -16.32 -11.53
C VAL A 259 21.53 -16.48 -11.58
N ILE A 260 21.08 -17.56 -12.22
CA ILE A 260 19.67 -17.95 -12.21
C ILE A 260 19.34 -18.53 -10.84
N ASP A 261 18.25 -18.06 -10.23
CA ASP A 261 17.77 -18.55 -8.94
C ASP A 261 16.50 -19.41 -9.06
N THR A 262 15.82 -19.66 -7.94
CA THR A 262 14.64 -20.54 -7.90
C THR A 262 13.48 -20.06 -8.78
N ARG A 263 13.48 -18.79 -9.20
CA ARG A 263 12.50 -18.22 -10.14
C ARG A 263 12.81 -18.55 -11.61
N ASN A 264 13.91 -19.26 -11.88
CA ASN A 264 14.37 -19.68 -13.21
C ASN A 264 14.80 -18.52 -14.14
N PHE A 265 15.05 -17.33 -13.60
CA PHE A 265 15.73 -16.22 -14.29
C PHE A 265 16.70 -15.51 -13.35
N ALA A 266 17.54 -14.62 -13.89
CA ALA A 266 18.47 -13.83 -13.10
C ALA A 266 17.80 -12.52 -12.60
N PRO A 267 18.01 -12.11 -11.34
CA PRO A 267 17.42 -10.90 -10.77
C PRO A 267 17.89 -9.62 -11.48
N SER A 268 19.03 -9.67 -12.16
CA SER A 268 19.48 -8.68 -13.12
C SER A 268 20.28 -9.32 -14.25
N SER A 269 20.40 -8.62 -15.38
CA SER A 269 21.25 -9.04 -16.49
C SER A 269 22.10 -7.88 -16.98
N SER A 270 23.31 -8.18 -17.43
CA SER A 270 24.21 -7.26 -18.12
C SER A 270 23.99 -7.25 -19.64
N GLN A 271 23.17 -8.16 -20.17
CA GLN A 271 22.94 -8.31 -21.60
C GLN A 271 22.39 -7.02 -22.22
N GLN A 272 23.07 -6.49 -23.24
CA GLN A 272 22.67 -5.28 -23.97
C GLN A 272 22.45 -4.05 -23.09
N ILE A 273 23.08 -3.97 -21.92
CA ILE A 273 22.87 -2.87 -20.98
C ILE A 273 23.35 -1.52 -21.55
N GLU A 274 24.35 -1.54 -22.42
CA GLU A 274 24.84 -0.39 -23.18
C GLU A 274 23.80 0.19 -24.16
N LYS A 275 22.80 -0.62 -24.53
CA LYS A 275 21.67 -0.24 -25.41
C LYS A 275 20.40 0.09 -24.64
N SER A 276 20.43 0.05 -23.31
CA SER A 276 19.26 0.26 -22.48
C SER A 276 18.76 1.71 -22.60
N PRO A 277 17.49 1.95 -22.98
CA PRO A 277 16.95 3.31 -23.15
C PRO A 277 17.00 4.15 -21.88
N ALA A 278 16.92 3.53 -20.71
CA ALA A 278 17.04 4.24 -19.44
C ALA A 278 18.45 4.81 -19.19
N GLY A 279 19.46 4.24 -19.85
CA GLY A 279 20.85 4.64 -19.78
C GLY A 279 21.26 5.75 -20.73
N GLU A 280 20.33 6.32 -21.50
CA GLU A 280 20.61 7.38 -22.49
C GLU A 280 21.32 8.58 -21.84
N ASP A 281 20.81 9.04 -20.70
CA ASP A 281 21.35 10.18 -19.93
C ASP A 281 22.39 9.78 -18.87
N GLY A 282 22.84 8.52 -18.92
CA GLY A 282 23.83 7.94 -18.01
C GLY A 282 23.24 7.14 -16.85
N TRP A 283 24.14 6.45 -16.15
CA TRP A 283 23.87 5.58 -15.02
C TRP A 283 24.66 6.04 -13.80
N TYR A 284 24.00 6.07 -12.65
CA TYR A 284 24.71 5.94 -11.38
C TYR A 284 25.06 4.46 -11.19
N ILE A 285 26.35 4.17 -11.02
CA ILE A 285 26.88 2.84 -10.70
C ILE A 285 27.30 2.84 -9.23
N TYR A 286 26.84 1.88 -8.44
CA TYR A 286 27.20 1.72 -7.03
C TYR A 286 28.01 0.45 -6.87
N GLY A 287 29.10 0.49 -6.11
CA GLY A 287 29.97 -0.66 -5.93
C GLY A 287 31.27 -0.32 -5.20
N ALA A 288 32.30 -1.12 -5.47
CA ALA A 288 33.65 -0.86 -4.99
C ALA A 288 34.69 -1.56 -5.87
N LYS A 289 35.96 -1.21 -5.68
CA LYS A 289 37.07 -1.90 -6.34
C LYS A 289 37.28 -3.30 -5.76
N ASP A 290 37.53 -4.25 -6.64
CA ASP A 290 37.96 -5.61 -6.29
C ASP A 290 39.47 -5.66 -6.01
N ALA A 291 39.99 -6.86 -5.74
CA ALA A 291 41.43 -7.08 -5.51
C ALA A 291 42.32 -6.72 -6.70
N ASN A 292 41.78 -6.69 -7.93
CA ASN A 292 42.48 -6.30 -9.15
C ASN A 292 42.31 -4.79 -9.45
N ALA A 293 41.79 -4.03 -8.50
CA ALA A 293 41.49 -2.60 -8.62
C ALA A 293 40.45 -2.25 -9.71
N VAL A 294 39.66 -3.23 -10.17
CA VAL A 294 38.54 -3.02 -11.10
C VAL A 294 37.29 -2.64 -10.30
N PHE A 295 36.62 -1.54 -10.67
CA PHE A 295 35.36 -1.19 -10.05
C PHE A 295 34.29 -2.21 -10.45
N THR A 296 33.77 -2.94 -9.47
CA THR A 296 32.71 -3.93 -9.68
C THR A 296 31.39 -3.40 -9.14
N VAL A 297 30.39 -3.35 -10.01
CA VAL A 297 29.07 -2.79 -9.75
C VAL A 297 28.22 -3.77 -8.95
N ASN A 298 27.60 -3.28 -7.87
CA ASN A 298 26.60 -3.96 -7.05
C ASN A 298 25.19 -3.44 -7.30
N ALA A 299 25.03 -2.19 -7.76
CA ALA A 299 23.72 -1.64 -8.11
C ALA A 299 23.78 -0.59 -9.23
N LEU A 300 22.66 -0.42 -9.93
CA LEU A 300 22.49 0.53 -11.03
C LEU A 300 21.26 1.41 -10.82
N ALA A 301 21.37 2.69 -11.18
CA ALA A 301 20.25 3.61 -11.16
C ALA A 301 20.27 4.55 -12.38
N PRO A 302 19.17 4.68 -13.16
CA PRO A 302 19.12 5.59 -14.30
C PRO A 302 19.19 7.06 -13.86
N ARG A 303 20.12 7.86 -14.38
CA ARG A 303 20.25 9.27 -13.96
C ARG A 303 18.97 10.07 -14.18
N SER A 304 18.35 9.88 -15.34
CA SER A 304 17.16 10.56 -15.81
C SER A 304 15.91 10.32 -14.97
N LEU A 305 15.87 9.24 -14.18
CA LEU A 305 14.74 8.95 -13.29
C LEU A 305 14.66 9.94 -12.13
N PHE A 306 15.80 10.45 -11.64
CA PHE A 306 15.87 11.26 -10.42
C PHE A 306 15.90 12.77 -10.69
N GLN A 307 15.97 13.19 -11.95
CA GLN A 307 15.98 14.61 -12.29
C GLN A 307 14.66 15.27 -11.87
N ILE A 308 14.76 16.50 -11.36
CA ILE A 308 13.59 17.28 -10.92
C ILE A 308 12.63 17.58 -12.08
N GLN A 309 13.16 17.79 -13.28
CA GLN A 309 12.35 18.10 -14.44
C GLN A 309 11.61 16.85 -14.94
N PRO A 310 10.26 16.84 -14.93
CA PRO A 310 9.49 15.70 -15.42
C PRO A 310 9.50 15.64 -16.95
N ARG A 311 9.25 14.45 -17.50
CA ARG A 311 9.01 14.26 -18.95
C ARG A 311 7.63 14.73 -19.39
N GLN A 312 6.66 14.73 -18.48
CA GLN A 312 5.30 15.18 -18.73
C GLN A 312 4.73 15.96 -17.55
N ILE A 313 3.91 16.97 -17.83
CA ILE A 313 3.17 17.74 -16.82
C ILE A 313 1.69 17.56 -17.07
N ILE A 314 0.97 17.10 -16.07
CA ILE A 314 -0.47 16.86 -16.11
C ILE A 314 -1.12 17.84 -15.14
N THR A 315 -1.95 18.71 -15.67
CA THR A 315 -2.57 19.80 -14.90
C THR A 315 -4.08 19.61 -14.87
N GLY A 316 -4.67 19.80 -13.70
CA GLY A 316 -6.11 19.71 -13.47
C GLY A 316 -6.49 18.46 -12.70
N LYS A 317 -7.47 18.63 -11.80
CA LYS A 317 -7.93 17.58 -10.87
C LYS A 317 -8.39 16.31 -11.59
N GLU A 318 -9.23 16.40 -12.62
CA GLU A 318 -9.75 15.22 -13.32
C GLU A 318 -8.65 14.44 -14.05
N LEU A 319 -7.76 15.14 -14.77
CA LEU A 319 -6.66 14.50 -15.51
C LEU A 319 -5.64 13.84 -14.56
N GLY A 320 -5.30 14.49 -13.45
CA GLY A 320 -4.40 13.91 -12.45
C GLY A 320 -4.99 12.68 -11.77
N LEU A 321 -6.29 12.70 -11.43
CA LEU A 321 -6.98 11.53 -10.87
C LEU A 321 -7.02 10.36 -11.86
N ASN A 322 -7.35 10.63 -13.13
CA ASN A 322 -7.30 9.62 -14.19
C ASN A 322 -5.89 9.07 -14.40
N TYR A 323 -4.85 9.91 -14.23
CA TYR A 323 -3.48 9.44 -14.33
C TYR A 323 -3.13 8.41 -13.26
N ILE A 324 -3.46 8.70 -12.00
CA ILE A 324 -3.19 7.81 -10.85
C ILE A 324 -3.84 6.44 -11.07
N GLN A 325 -5.11 6.42 -11.46
CA GLN A 325 -5.91 5.19 -11.55
C GLN A 325 -5.65 4.36 -12.81
N GLU A 326 -5.41 5.00 -13.95
CA GLU A 326 -5.40 4.31 -15.25
C GLU A 326 -4.06 4.49 -15.97
N VAL A 327 -3.70 5.74 -16.27
CA VAL A 327 -2.58 6.03 -17.19
C VAL A 327 -1.24 5.56 -16.64
N ASN A 328 -1.02 5.65 -15.33
CA ASN A 328 0.23 5.28 -14.67
C ASN A 328 0.64 3.81 -14.92
N TRP A 329 -0.33 2.92 -15.11
CA TRP A 329 -0.11 1.49 -15.33
C TRP A 329 -0.47 1.02 -16.74
N GLN A 330 -0.89 1.95 -17.61
CA GLN A 330 -1.27 1.64 -18.98
C GLN A 330 -0.08 1.17 -19.81
N ASN A 331 -0.32 0.21 -20.71
CA ASN A 331 0.68 -0.30 -21.65
C ASN A 331 1.96 -0.83 -20.98
N THR A 332 1.86 -1.33 -19.74
CA THR A 332 3.01 -1.77 -18.94
C THR A 332 3.93 -2.73 -19.72
N GLU A 333 3.38 -3.78 -20.36
CA GLU A 333 4.14 -4.72 -21.19
C GLU A 333 4.84 -4.05 -22.38
N LYS A 334 4.12 -3.22 -23.14
CA LYS A 334 4.66 -2.50 -24.32
C LYS A 334 5.78 -1.51 -23.95
N ASN A 335 5.80 -1.06 -22.69
CA ASN A 335 6.77 -0.10 -22.17
C ASN A 335 8.00 -0.75 -21.53
N LYS A 336 8.18 -2.08 -21.66
CA LYS A 336 9.36 -2.79 -21.17
C LYS A 336 10.68 -2.14 -21.62
N GLY A 337 11.66 -2.07 -20.71
CA GLY A 337 12.96 -1.43 -20.92
C GLY A 337 12.92 0.10 -20.83
N LYS A 338 11.73 0.71 -20.66
CA LYS A 338 11.54 2.16 -20.62
C LYS A 338 11.15 2.63 -19.23
N PHE A 339 11.29 3.93 -19.03
CA PHE A 339 10.85 4.66 -17.84
C PHE A 339 10.09 5.93 -18.24
N ASN A 340 9.35 6.49 -17.30
CA ASN A 340 8.60 7.73 -17.48
C ASN A 340 8.54 8.53 -16.17
N THR A 341 8.54 9.86 -16.26
CA THR A 341 8.40 10.76 -15.11
C THR A 341 7.31 11.78 -15.36
N ALA A 342 6.40 11.97 -14.39
CA ALA A 342 5.24 12.84 -14.53
C ALA A 342 5.09 13.79 -13.34
N LEU A 343 4.75 15.05 -13.59
CA LEU A 343 4.32 15.96 -12.55
C LEU A 343 2.80 16.15 -12.63
N LEU A 344 2.09 15.76 -11.58
CA LEU A 344 0.65 15.96 -11.44
C LEU A 344 0.41 17.22 -10.59
N LYS A 345 -0.38 18.15 -11.15
CA LYS A 345 -0.77 19.41 -10.50
C LYS A 345 -2.28 19.49 -10.43
N PRO A 346 -2.88 19.73 -9.24
CA PRO A 346 -4.34 19.83 -9.13
C PRO A 346 -4.89 21.12 -9.75
N VAL A 347 -4.11 22.21 -9.76
CA VAL A 347 -4.50 23.55 -10.27
C VAL A 347 -3.37 24.15 -11.12
N GLU A 348 -3.70 24.99 -12.11
CA GLU A 348 -2.73 25.63 -13.01
C GLU A 348 -1.67 26.48 -12.29
N THR A 349 -2.05 27.17 -11.22
CA THR A 349 -1.19 28.10 -10.47
C THR A 349 -0.25 27.42 -9.48
N SER A 350 -0.33 26.10 -9.27
CA SER A 350 0.55 25.38 -8.34
C SER A 350 1.94 25.15 -8.95
N ILE A 351 2.73 26.21 -9.11
CA ILE A 351 4.14 26.08 -9.49
C ILE A 351 4.94 25.77 -8.23
N SER A 352 4.82 24.56 -7.69
CA SER A 352 5.75 24.13 -6.65
C SER A 352 7.08 23.83 -7.33
N LYS A 353 8.00 24.80 -7.30
CA LYS A 353 9.40 24.54 -7.67
C LYS A 353 10.03 23.74 -6.53
N TRP A 354 10.62 22.60 -6.88
CA TRP A 354 11.45 21.84 -5.97
C TRP A 354 12.73 22.62 -5.66
N GLN A 355 13.05 22.72 -4.38
CA GLN A 355 14.24 23.37 -3.85
C GLN A 355 15.06 22.37 -3.05
N GLN A 356 16.36 22.61 -2.91
CA GLN A 356 17.21 21.77 -2.07
C GLN A 356 16.66 21.71 -0.63
N GLY A 357 16.58 20.51 -0.07
CA GLY A 357 16.00 20.25 1.25
C GLY A 357 14.48 20.05 1.27
N ASP A 358 13.78 20.27 0.16
CA ASP A 358 12.36 19.91 0.06
C ASP A 358 12.20 18.39 0.25
N LYS A 359 11.21 18.00 1.04
CA LYS A 359 10.87 16.60 1.31
C LYS A 359 9.52 16.22 0.72
N ALA A 360 9.37 14.93 0.45
CA ALA A 360 8.15 14.32 -0.05
C ALA A 360 7.92 12.96 0.60
N ILE A 361 6.66 12.59 0.81
CA ILE A 361 6.29 11.21 1.13
C ILE A 361 6.34 10.41 -0.17
N VAL A 362 6.94 9.22 -0.13
CA VAL A 362 6.93 8.29 -1.26
C VAL A 362 5.86 7.22 -1.02
N LEU A 363 5.00 7.03 -2.02
CA LEU A 363 4.18 5.82 -2.15
C LEU A 363 4.84 4.93 -3.18
N HIS A 364 5.39 3.81 -2.74
CA HIS A 364 6.00 2.81 -3.60
C HIS A 364 4.99 1.72 -3.95
N LEU A 365 4.93 1.32 -5.21
CA LEU A 365 4.22 0.13 -5.66
C LEU A 365 4.96 -0.54 -6.81
N PHE A 366 5.15 -1.85 -6.72
CA PHE A 366 5.56 -2.66 -7.88
C PHE A 366 4.50 -3.65 -8.33
N GLY A 367 4.56 -4.05 -9.60
CA GLY A 367 3.71 -5.07 -10.21
C GLY A 367 4.36 -6.45 -10.32
N GLY A 368 3.78 -7.28 -11.18
CA GLY A 368 4.14 -8.68 -11.34
C GLY A 368 5.16 -8.96 -12.45
N ILE A 369 5.63 -10.20 -12.47
CA ILE A 369 6.52 -10.77 -13.48
C ILE A 369 5.73 -11.75 -14.36
N GLY A 370 5.61 -11.43 -15.65
CA GLY A 370 4.96 -12.26 -16.65
C GLY A 370 5.92 -12.92 -17.62
N GLY A 371 5.38 -13.49 -18.70
CA GLY A 371 6.15 -14.03 -19.82
C GLY A 371 6.30 -15.54 -19.74
N ARG A 372 7.32 -16.09 -20.43
CA ARG A 372 7.60 -17.54 -20.40
C ARG A 372 8.03 -18.01 -19.01
N LYS A 373 8.58 -17.10 -18.21
CA LYS A 373 9.02 -17.32 -16.83
C LYS A 373 8.18 -16.49 -15.85
N ALA A 374 6.88 -16.42 -16.09
CA ALA A 374 5.95 -15.73 -15.21
C ALA A 374 6.01 -16.30 -13.79
N GLU A 375 5.85 -15.43 -12.80
CA GLU A 375 5.73 -15.87 -11.41
C GLU A 375 4.37 -16.54 -11.16
N ALA A 376 4.33 -17.44 -10.18
CA ALA A 376 3.08 -18.04 -9.76
C ALA A 376 2.17 -16.98 -9.14
N ILE A 377 0.89 -17.02 -9.53
CA ILE A 377 -0.12 -16.10 -9.00
C ILE A 377 -0.55 -16.61 -7.62
N ALA A 378 -0.23 -15.86 -6.57
CA ALA A 378 -0.57 -16.23 -5.19
C ALA A 378 -2.08 -16.11 -4.89
N VAL A 379 -2.76 -15.13 -5.49
CA VAL A 379 -4.20 -14.90 -5.35
C VAL A 379 -4.85 -14.98 -6.73
N PRO A 380 -5.79 -15.92 -6.98
CA PRO A 380 -6.38 -16.11 -8.30
C PRO A 380 -6.82 -14.80 -8.95
N TYR A 381 -6.44 -14.61 -10.22
CA TYR A 381 -6.79 -13.44 -11.03
C TYR A 381 -6.37 -12.09 -10.43
N THR A 382 -5.31 -12.06 -9.60
CA THR A 382 -4.83 -10.85 -8.93
C THR A 382 -3.31 -10.77 -8.99
N ILE A 383 -2.78 -9.65 -9.46
CA ILE A 383 -1.36 -9.29 -9.35
C ILE A 383 -1.20 -8.39 -8.13
N THR A 384 -0.79 -8.96 -7.00
CA THR A 384 -0.79 -8.26 -5.72
C THR A 384 0.22 -7.11 -5.67
N GLY A 385 1.45 -7.35 -6.12
CA GLY A 385 2.55 -6.41 -5.95
C GLY A 385 3.03 -6.29 -4.50
N HIS A 386 3.77 -5.22 -4.22
CA HIS A 386 4.20 -4.82 -2.87
C HIS A 386 4.07 -3.32 -2.71
N PHE A 387 3.68 -2.87 -1.52
CA PHE A 387 3.52 -1.47 -1.17
C PHE A 387 4.45 -1.10 -0.01
N ALA A 388 5.06 0.07 -0.10
CA ALA A 388 5.82 0.66 0.99
C ALA A 388 5.69 2.18 0.99
N PHE A 389 5.89 2.78 2.17
CA PHE A 389 6.17 4.20 2.27
C PHE A 389 7.67 4.46 2.13
N GLY A 390 8.01 5.70 1.82
CA GLY A 390 9.38 6.20 1.83
C GLY A 390 9.40 7.71 2.03
N ILE A 391 10.61 8.26 2.04
CA ILE A 391 10.83 9.70 2.06
C ILE A 391 11.79 10.02 0.92
N ALA A 392 11.43 11.02 0.12
CA ALA A 392 12.31 11.60 -0.87
C ALA A 392 12.74 13.00 -0.43
N GLU A 393 14.00 13.31 -0.63
CA GLU A 393 14.58 14.63 -0.38
C GLU A 393 15.20 15.16 -1.67
N VAL A 394 15.05 16.45 -1.91
CA VAL A 394 15.71 17.12 -3.02
C VAL A 394 17.13 17.49 -2.60
N VAL A 395 18.09 16.81 -3.19
CA VAL A 395 19.52 17.01 -2.91
C VAL A 395 20.23 17.57 -4.12
N ARG A 396 21.43 18.07 -3.91
CA ARG A 396 22.32 18.53 -4.98
C ARG A 396 23.25 17.40 -5.36
N ASP A 397 23.26 17.04 -6.63
CA ASP A 397 24.09 15.97 -7.15
C ASP A 397 25.57 16.37 -7.16
N GLU A 398 26.43 15.53 -6.60
CA GLU A 398 27.86 15.84 -6.44
C GLU A 398 28.66 15.83 -7.75
N PHE A 399 28.15 15.21 -8.81
CA PHE A 399 28.83 15.16 -10.11
C PHE A 399 28.38 16.29 -11.03
N THR A 400 27.07 16.54 -11.09
CA THR A 400 26.46 17.47 -12.04
C THR A 400 26.11 18.83 -11.43
N ASN A 401 26.09 18.94 -10.10
CA ASN A 401 25.59 20.10 -9.37
C ASN A 401 24.09 20.41 -9.62
N GLU A 402 23.37 19.54 -10.31
CA GLU A 402 21.92 19.63 -10.54
C GLU A 402 21.14 19.19 -9.30
N LEU A 403 19.90 19.66 -9.16
CA LEU A 403 18.99 19.10 -8.16
C LEU A 403 18.47 17.74 -8.63
N ARG A 404 18.35 16.79 -7.70
CA ARG A 404 17.73 15.48 -7.94
C ARG A 404 16.99 14.97 -6.70
N PHE A 405 16.11 14.01 -6.89
CA PHE A 405 15.49 13.28 -5.79
C PHE A 405 16.44 12.21 -5.25
N GLU A 406 16.67 12.22 -3.94
CA GLU A 406 17.20 11.09 -3.19
C GLU A 406 16.05 10.40 -2.47
N THR A 407 15.80 9.14 -2.78
CA THR A 407 14.68 8.37 -2.18
C THR A 407 15.20 7.31 -1.22
N LYS A 408 14.58 7.25 -0.04
CA LYS A 408 14.77 6.21 0.96
C LYS A 408 13.44 5.50 1.20
N TYR A 409 13.43 4.18 1.09
CA TYR A 409 12.25 3.36 1.35
C TYR A 409 12.23 2.90 2.81
N HIS A 410 11.06 2.94 3.44
CA HIS A 410 10.83 2.34 4.75
C HIS A 410 10.12 1.00 4.56
N GLN A 411 10.91 -0.05 4.39
CA GLN A 411 10.42 -1.36 4.00
C GLN A 411 9.89 -2.12 5.21
N ILE A 412 8.57 -2.16 5.33
CA ILE A 412 7.85 -3.15 6.14
C ILE A 412 7.67 -4.37 5.24
N TYR A 413 8.72 -5.20 5.16
CA TYR A 413 8.81 -6.30 4.20
C TYR A 413 8.89 -7.63 4.94
N ALA A 414 7.97 -8.55 4.62
CA ALA A 414 7.95 -9.87 5.24
C ALA A 414 9.22 -10.67 4.88
N HIS A 415 9.55 -11.65 5.72
CA HIS A 415 10.68 -12.54 5.47
C HIS A 415 10.50 -13.25 4.12
N ASN A 416 11.58 -13.29 3.33
CA ASN A 416 11.55 -13.62 1.91
C ASN A 416 12.79 -14.42 1.51
N PRO A 417 12.79 -15.08 0.34
CA PRO A 417 13.91 -15.92 -0.08
C PRO A 417 15.12 -15.09 -0.58
N ASP A 418 14.96 -13.80 -0.87
CA ASP A 418 16.00 -12.93 -1.44
C ASP A 418 16.88 -12.26 -0.36
N GLY A 419 16.51 -12.37 0.91
CA GLY A 419 17.24 -11.74 2.02
C GLY A 419 17.07 -10.22 2.12
N ILE A 420 15.93 -9.70 1.63
CA ILE A 420 15.54 -8.30 1.85
C ILE A 420 15.10 -8.14 3.31
N ILE A 421 15.74 -7.23 4.04
CA ILE A 421 15.52 -7.02 5.48
C ILE A 421 14.45 -5.93 5.66
N ALA A 422 13.58 -6.02 6.66
CA ALA A 422 12.72 -4.89 7.00
C ALA A 422 13.54 -3.74 7.62
N GLY A 423 13.42 -2.53 7.08
CA GLY A 423 14.22 -1.39 7.52
C GLY A 423 14.27 -0.26 6.49
N THR A 424 15.08 0.75 6.77
CA THR A 424 15.26 1.87 5.84
C THR A 424 16.30 1.52 4.79
N HIS A 425 15.95 1.58 3.51
CA HIS A 425 16.86 1.30 2.39
C HIS A 425 17.07 2.54 1.52
N THR A 426 18.29 2.75 1.04
CA THR A 426 18.51 3.62 -0.11
C THR A 426 17.79 3.08 -1.35
N TRP A 427 17.48 3.95 -2.31
CA TRP A 427 16.92 3.51 -3.59
C TRP A 427 17.81 2.47 -4.28
N ALA A 428 19.13 2.70 -4.29
CA ALA A 428 20.09 1.78 -4.92
C ALA A 428 20.06 0.38 -4.28
N ASP A 429 19.92 0.27 -2.97
CA ASP A 429 19.88 -1.03 -2.30
C ASP A 429 18.57 -1.81 -2.54
N TYR A 430 17.42 -1.14 -2.49
CA TYR A 430 16.12 -1.82 -2.65
C TYR A 430 15.73 -2.04 -4.11
N MET A 431 15.98 -1.04 -4.97
CA MET A 431 15.58 -1.09 -6.38
C MET A 431 16.73 -1.50 -7.29
N GLY A 432 17.87 -0.82 -7.18
CA GLY A 432 18.97 -0.92 -8.14
C GLY A 432 19.91 -2.11 -7.94
N ASN A 433 19.83 -2.80 -6.80
CA ASN A 433 20.76 -3.87 -6.42
C ASN A 433 20.68 -5.02 -7.42
N LEU A 434 21.83 -5.41 -7.98
CA LEU A 434 21.89 -6.43 -9.02
C LEU A 434 21.44 -7.80 -8.50
N GLN A 435 21.77 -8.13 -7.25
CA GLN A 435 21.47 -9.43 -6.64
C GLN A 435 20.00 -9.58 -6.24
N ARG A 436 19.38 -8.54 -5.65
CA ARG A 436 18.06 -8.66 -5.00
C ARG A 436 17.08 -7.54 -5.32
N GLY A 437 17.51 -6.54 -6.09
CA GLY A 437 16.71 -5.37 -6.42
C GLY A 437 15.65 -5.65 -7.48
N TRP A 438 14.59 -4.82 -7.49
CA TRP A 438 13.42 -5.03 -8.36
C TRP A 438 13.45 -4.30 -9.71
N LEU A 439 14.44 -3.43 -9.95
CA LEU A 439 14.49 -2.56 -11.13
C LEU A 439 14.42 -3.33 -12.47
N ALA A 440 15.16 -4.43 -12.58
CA ALA A 440 15.30 -5.19 -13.81
C ALA A 440 14.17 -6.22 -14.03
N THR A 441 13.41 -6.54 -12.99
CA THR A 441 12.46 -7.67 -13.01
C THR A 441 11.01 -7.25 -12.87
N ARG A 442 10.72 -6.09 -12.27
CA ARG A 442 9.34 -5.64 -12.04
C ARG A 442 9.06 -4.26 -12.64
N PRO A 443 7.80 -3.98 -13.01
CA PRO A 443 7.35 -2.62 -13.20
C PRO A 443 7.13 -1.94 -11.85
N VAL A 444 7.65 -0.73 -11.67
CA VAL A 444 7.53 0.05 -10.43
C VAL A 444 6.97 1.45 -10.69
N SER A 445 6.15 1.94 -9.78
CA SER A 445 5.71 3.32 -9.67
C SER A 445 6.01 3.86 -8.26
N ASP A 446 6.83 4.90 -8.18
CA ASP A 446 6.97 5.71 -6.98
C ASP A 446 6.23 7.04 -7.18
N ILE A 447 5.29 7.37 -6.29
CA ILE A 447 4.65 8.69 -6.26
C ILE A 447 5.23 9.50 -5.11
N LEU A 448 5.97 10.56 -5.44
CA LEU A 448 6.52 11.53 -4.49
C LEU A 448 5.49 12.64 -4.26
N ILE A 449 4.93 12.69 -3.05
CA ILE A 449 3.87 13.61 -2.67
C ILE A 449 4.49 14.81 -1.94
N LYS A 450 4.42 15.98 -2.57
CA LYS A 450 4.76 17.25 -1.94
C LYS A 450 3.50 17.89 -1.36
N PHE A 451 3.45 17.98 -0.04
CA PHE A 451 2.33 18.58 0.65
C PHE A 451 2.80 19.23 1.95
N ASP A 452 3.00 20.55 1.91
CA ASP A 452 3.58 21.34 3.00
C ASP A 452 2.94 21.10 4.38
N PRO A 453 1.61 20.87 4.52
CA PRO A 453 1.03 20.51 5.81
C PRO A 453 1.60 19.25 6.47
N VAL A 454 2.26 18.39 5.70
CA VAL A 454 2.91 17.18 6.23
C VAL A 454 4.43 17.27 6.14
N THR A 455 4.96 17.83 5.06
CA THR A 455 6.40 17.78 4.74
C THR A 455 7.22 18.91 5.34
N GLN A 456 6.59 19.87 6.03
CA GLN A 456 7.26 20.96 6.73
C GLN A 456 6.89 20.99 8.22
N ASP A 457 7.87 21.36 9.05
CA ASP A 457 7.68 21.49 10.49
C ASP A 457 6.83 22.72 10.83
N TYR A 458 6.08 22.63 11.92
CA TYR A 458 5.35 23.73 12.54
C TYR A 458 6.14 24.27 13.74
N ASP A 459 6.00 25.57 13.99
CA ASP A 459 6.59 26.29 15.11
C ASP A 459 5.52 27.19 15.75
N PHE A 460 4.97 26.74 16.87
CA PHE A 460 3.94 27.44 17.65
C PHE A 460 4.59 28.18 18.82
N ASP A 461 5.25 29.31 18.54
CA ASP A 461 6.03 30.11 19.50
C ASP A 461 7.13 29.31 20.23
N GLY A 462 7.99 28.64 19.46
CA GLY A 462 9.11 27.82 19.95
C GLY A 462 8.75 26.35 20.17
N ILE A 463 7.46 25.99 20.12
CA ILE A 463 7.01 24.59 20.21
C ILE A 463 6.96 23.99 18.81
N LYS A 464 7.92 23.10 18.53
CA LYS A 464 8.03 22.44 17.24
C LYS A 464 7.16 21.19 17.15
N LEU A 465 6.50 21.01 16.01
CA LEU A 465 5.75 19.81 15.67
C LEU A 465 6.11 19.39 14.23
N SER A 466 6.58 18.15 14.05
CA SER A 466 6.98 17.63 12.75
C SER A 466 6.15 16.39 12.38
N PRO A 467 5.14 16.51 11.49
CA PRO A 467 4.32 15.37 11.07
C PRO A 467 5.13 14.29 10.35
N LEU A 468 6.06 14.69 9.49
CA LEU A 468 6.89 13.76 8.71
C LEU A 468 7.82 12.95 9.62
N GLU A 469 8.45 13.60 10.60
CA GLU A 469 9.32 12.92 11.57
C GLU A 469 8.52 11.94 12.44
N GLN A 470 7.33 12.35 12.90
CA GLN A 470 6.45 11.45 13.65
C GLN A 470 6.05 10.24 12.80
N PHE A 471 5.73 10.44 11.53
CA PHE A 471 5.40 9.34 10.63
C PHE A 471 6.59 8.40 10.38
N GLN A 472 7.77 8.95 10.16
CA GLN A 472 9.00 8.17 10.01
C GLN A 472 9.27 7.29 11.25
N GLN A 473 9.09 7.84 12.46
CA GLN A 473 9.27 7.09 13.70
C GLN A 473 8.29 5.92 13.82
N GLN A 474 7.01 6.11 13.45
CA GLN A 474 6.04 5.02 13.45
C GLN A 474 6.38 3.93 12.42
N LEU A 475 6.89 4.31 11.25
CA LEU A 475 7.40 3.34 10.28
C LEU A 475 8.58 2.55 10.84
N GLN A 476 9.54 3.20 11.50
CA GLN A 476 10.70 2.54 12.13
C GLN A 476 10.29 1.54 13.20
N VAL A 477 9.32 1.89 14.03
CA VAL A 477 8.74 0.96 15.01
C VAL A 477 8.19 -0.29 14.32
N THR A 478 7.38 -0.11 13.26
CA THR A 478 6.79 -1.24 12.54
C THR A 478 7.85 -2.08 11.81
N MET A 479 8.88 -1.46 11.23
CA MET A 479 10.00 -2.16 10.59
C MET A 479 10.77 -3.03 11.59
N ALA A 480 11.10 -2.49 12.78
CA ALA A 480 11.78 -3.24 13.84
C ALA A 480 10.98 -4.47 14.29
N ARG A 481 9.66 -4.30 14.46
CA ARG A 481 8.74 -5.40 14.81
C ARG A 481 8.67 -6.47 13.71
N TYR A 482 8.65 -6.06 12.44
CA TYR A 482 8.68 -6.98 11.31
C TYR A 482 9.94 -7.82 11.25
N ARG A 483 11.12 -7.22 11.51
CA ARG A 483 12.41 -7.94 11.51
C ARG A 483 12.44 -9.10 12.50
N VAL A 484 11.75 -8.97 13.64
CA VAL A 484 11.78 -9.98 14.71
C VAL A 484 10.47 -10.77 14.82
N GLY A 485 9.49 -10.49 13.96
CA GLY A 485 8.16 -11.11 14.00
C GLY A 485 7.45 -10.92 15.34
N ASP A 486 7.57 -9.74 15.96
CA ASP A 486 7.08 -9.48 17.33
C ASP A 486 7.60 -10.49 18.39
N GLY A 487 8.80 -11.05 18.16
CA GLY A 487 9.46 -12.02 19.06
C GLY A 487 9.27 -13.48 18.64
N THR A 488 8.39 -13.76 17.68
CA THR A 488 8.22 -15.11 17.12
C THR A 488 9.36 -15.53 16.18
N GLY A 489 10.22 -14.58 15.80
CA GLY A 489 11.34 -14.81 14.89
C GLY A 489 11.00 -14.72 13.41
N GLY A 490 9.75 -14.42 13.03
CA GLY A 490 9.39 -14.22 11.62
C GLY A 490 8.05 -13.52 11.38
N ALA A 491 8.03 -12.50 10.54
CA ALA A 491 6.83 -11.92 9.93
C ALA A 491 6.49 -12.60 8.59
N MET A 492 5.23 -12.99 8.41
CA MET A 492 4.68 -13.66 7.22
C MET A 492 3.36 -13.01 6.81
N VAL A 493 3.07 -12.98 5.51
CA VAL A 493 1.83 -12.40 4.98
C VAL A 493 0.65 -13.36 5.20
N SER A 494 -0.46 -12.83 5.69
CA SER A 494 -1.75 -13.51 5.87
C SER A 494 -2.92 -12.57 5.50
N PRO A 495 -4.17 -13.05 5.39
CA PRO A 495 -5.32 -12.18 5.12
C PRO A 495 -5.55 -11.05 6.14
N GLY A 496 -5.05 -11.18 7.38
CA GLY A 496 -5.16 -10.17 8.44
C GLY A 496 -3.87 -9.39 8.74
N THR A 497 -2.76 -9.78 8.11
CA THR A 497 -1.43 -9.17 8.31
C THR A 497 -0.72 -9.09 6.96
N SER A 498 -0.52 -7.89 6.45
CA SER A 498 0.17 -7.66 5.19
C SER A 498 0.98 -6.37 5.26
N CYS A 499 2.04 -6.29 4.46
CA CYS A 499 2.94 -5.14 4.41
C CYS A 499 2.18 -3.81 4.25
N VAL A 500 1.11 -3.81 3.45
CA VAL A 500 0.27 -2.63 3.20
C VAL A 500 -0.61 -2.27 4.41
N GLN A 501 -1.18 -3.25 5.12
CA GLN A 501 -1.96 -2.99 6.34
C GLN A 501 -1.08 -2.44 7.45
N ASP A 502 0.11 -3.01 7.66
CA ASP A 502 1.00 -2.58 8.74
C ASP A 502 1.68 -1.23 8.44
N SER A 503 1.96 -0.96 7.16
CA SER A 503 2.34 0.38 6.69
C SER A 503 1.22 1.40 6.94
N SER A 504 -0.03 1.02 6.65
CA SER A 504 -1.21 1.85 6.88
C SER A 504 -1.48 2.08 8.37
N GLN A 505 -1.16 1.10 9.20
CA GLN A 505 -1.22 1.23 10.65
C GLN A 505 -0.21 2.26 11.17
N ALA A 506 1.02 2.26 10.66
CA ALA A 506 2.01 3.27 11.04
C ALA A 506 1.52 4.70 10.70
N LEU A 507 0.85 4.87 9.56
CA LEU A 507 0.20 6.13 9.19
C LEU A 507 -0.90 6.50 10.19
N TYR A 508 -1.78 5.55 10.54
CA TYR A 508 -2.82 5.78 11.55
C TYR A 508 -2.23 6.20 12.91
N ALA A 509 -1.20 5.49 13.39
CA ALA A 509 -0.53 5.78 14.65
C ALA A 509 0.12 7.18 14.63
N ALA A 510 0.67 7.61 13.49
CA ALA A 510 1.25 8.94 13.34
C ALA A 510 0.18 10.03 13.45
N ILE A 511 -0.97 9.85 12.79
CA ILE A 511 -2.11 10.77 12.88
C ILE A 511 -2.58 10.91 14.34
N MET A 512 -2.74 9.79 15.03
CA MET A 512 -3.17 9.78 16.43
C MET A 512 -2.15 10.42 17.37
N ALA A 513 -0.86 10.17 17.17
CA ALA A 513 0.19 10.77 17.97
C ALA A 513 0.22 12.30 17.83
N ILE A 514 0.08 12.82 16.60
CA ILE A 514 0.02 14.27 16.35
C ILE A 514 -1.23 14.88 17.01
N LYS A 515 -2.40 14.24 16.83
CA LYS A 515 -3.65 14.70 17.47
C LYS A 515 -3.51 14.77 18.98
N ASN A 516 -2.94 13.73 19.59
CA ASN A 516 -2.71 13.67 21.03
C ASN A 516 -1.75 14.76 21.47
N GLN A 517 -0.59 14.90 20.83
CA GLN A 517 0.39 15.95 21.15
C GLN A 517 -0.23 17.34 21.11
N VAL A 518 -1.02 17.63 20.08
CA VAL A 518 -1.72 18.91 19.94
C VAL A 518 -2.81 19.10 21.01
N ALA A 519 -3.53 18.04 21.38
CA ALA A 519 -4.56 18.11 22.43
C ALA A 519 -3.98 18.27 23.84
N THR A 520 -2.81 17.66 24.11
CA THR A 520 -2.16 17.67 25.43
C THR A 520 -1.22 18.85 25.65
N THR A 521 -1.01 19.70 24.65
CA THR A 521 -0.17 20.90 24.76
C THR A 521 -1.03 22.18 24.68
N PRO A 522 -1.51 22.73 25.82
CA PRO A 522 -2.41 23.90 25.86
C PRO A 522 -1.85 25.14 25.15
N GLN A 523 -0.53 25.28 25.09
CA GLN A 523 0.18 26.37 24.42
C GLN A 523 -0.10 26.38 22.91
N ILE A 524 -0.08 25.21 22.25
CA ILE A 524 -0.42 25.08 20.83
C ILE A 524 -1.87 25.51 20.60
N GLN A 525 -2.80 25.04 21.42
CA GLN A 525 -4.23 25.39 21.32
C GLN A 525 -4.45 26.89 21.49
N THR A 526 -3.82 27.49 22.50
CA THR A 526 -3.92 28.92 22.79
C THR A 526 -3.34 29.73 21.63
N TRP A 527 -2.22 29.30 21.09
CA TRP A 527 -1.57 29.97 19.96
C TRP A 527 -2.45 29.94 18.71
N ILE A 528 -3.00 28.78 18.35
CA ILE A 528 -3.90 28.64 17.20
C ILE A 528 -5.15 29.52 17.36
N GLY A 529 -5.73 29.54 18.57
CA GLY A 529 -6.90 30.36 18.87
C GLY A 529 -6.64 31.87 18.78
N LYS A 530 -5.44 32.33 19.16
CA LYS A 530 -5.03 33.75 19.06
C LYS A 530 -4.63 34.14 17.63
N ASN A 531 -4.18 33.20 16.82
CA ASN A 531 -3.61 33.44 15.49
C ASN A 531 -4.36 32.70 14.35
N PRO A 532 -5.70 32.81 14.23
CA PRO A 532 -6.49 31.95 13.33
C PRO A 532 -6.16 32.15 11.84
N ASN A 533 -5.70 33.34 11.45
CA ASN A 533 -5.35 33.67 10.06
C ASN A 533 -3.85 33.56 9.78
N HIS A 534 -3.03 33.14 10.74
CA HIS A 534 -1.60 32.98 10.52
C HIS A 534 -1.35 31.81 9.54
N PRO A 535 -0.38 31.90 8.60
CA PRO A 535 -0.12 30.85 7.62
C PRO A 535 0.03 29.45 8.23
N GLN A 536 0.71 29.33 9.37
CA GLN A 536 0.83 28.05 10.10
C GLN A 536 -0.50 27.51 10.62
N ALA A 537 -1.40 28.36 11.12
CA ALA A 537 -2.72 27.93 11.59
C ALA A 537 -3.59 27.43 10.43
N LEU A 538 -3.58 28.13 9.30
CA LEU A 538 -4.27 27.70 8.07
C LEU A 538 -3.70 26.38 7.53
N ARG A 539 -2.37 26.25 7.48
CA ARG A 539 -1.69 25.01 7.09
C ARG A 539 -2.01 23.86 8.07
N PHE A 540 -2.16 24.17 9.36
CA PHE A 540 -2.53 23.16 10.37
C PHE A 540 -3.98 22.70 10.19
N GLN A 541 -4.90 23.59 9.83
CA GLN A 541 -6.28 23.21 9.47
C GLN A 541 -6.30 22.22 8.30
N GLN A 542 -5.48 22.45 7.26
CA GLN A 542 -5.33 21.51 6.14
C GLN A 542 -4.81 20.14 6.60
N LEU A 543 -3.85 20.10 7.53
CA LEU A 543 -3.36 18.85 8.12
C LEU A 543 -4.48 18.10 8.86
N VAL A 544 -5.34 18.81 9.61
CA VAL A 544 -6.48 18.22 10.31
C VAL A 544 -7.52 17.66 9.33
N GLU A 545 -7.81 18.36 8.23
CA GLU A 545 -8.72 17.89 7.18
C GLU A 545 -8.17 16.67 6.42
N LEU A 546 -6.87 16.67 6.13
CA LEU A 546 -6.18 15.52 5.57
C LEU A 546 -6.26 14.32 6.53
N GLY A 547 -5.95 14.53 7.82
CA GLY A 547 -6.01 13.49 8.85
C GLY A 547 -7.38 12.82 8.94
N LYS A 548 -8.46 13.60 8.90
CA LYS A 548 -9.85 13.06 8.84
C LYS A 548 -10.08 12.20 7.60
N SER A 549 -9.59 12.65 6.44
CA SER A 549 -9.77 11.92 5.17
C SER A 549 -8.98 10.62 5.14
N LEU A 550 -7.75 10.63 5.67
CA LEU A 550 -6.91 9.43 5.80
C LEU A 550 -7.51 8.45 6.81
N GLU A 551 -8.00 8.90 7.95
CA GLU A 551 -8.67 8.02 8.93
C GLU A 551 -9.90 7.32 8.36
N GLN A 552 -10.73 8.03 7.58
CA GLN A 552 -11.87 7.42 6.89
C GLN A 552 -11.43 6.34 5.89
N GLN A 553 -10.28 6.53 5.24
CA GLN A 553 -9.71 5.53 4.33
C GLN A 553 -9.16 4.31 5.07
N LEU A 554 -8.53 4.53 6.22
CA LEU A 554 -7.89 3.51 7.04
C LEU A 554 -8.91 2.67 7.84
N ALA A 555 -10.04 3.28 8.23
CA ALA A 555 -11.15 2.64 8.93
C ALA A 555 -12.48 2.84 8.15
N PRO A 556 -12.64 2.22 6.96
CA PRO A 556 -13.76 2.49 6.05
C PRO A 556 -15.15 2.15 6.61
N LEU A 557 -15.24 1.28 7.61
CA LEU A 557 -16.50 0.96 8.29
C LEU A 557 -16.73 1.78 9.57
N GLY A 558 -15.83 2.72 9.88
CA GLY A 558 -15.81 3.41 11.18
C GLY A 558 -15.35 2.54 12.35
N ILE A 559 -14.95 1.29 12.08
CA ILE A 559 -14.44 0.34 13.07
C ILE A 559 -12.93 0.31 12.93
N ILE A 560 -12.23 0.77 13.96
CA ILE A 560 -10.77 0.66 14.07
C ILE A 560 -10.44 -0.73 14.62
N ARG A 561 -9.44 -1.39 14.05
CA ARG A 561 -8.99 -2.69 14.59
C ARG A 561 -8.43 -2.52 16.00
N ALA A 562 -8.74 -3.47 16.88
CA ALA A 562 -8.33 -3.40 18.28
C ALA A 562 -6.80 -3.44 18.45
N ASP A 563 -6.09 -4.17 17.58
CA ASP A 563 -4.62 -4.19 17.54
C ASP A 563 -4.01 -2.85 17.09
N TRP A 564 -4.66 -2.14 16.17
CA TRP A 564 -4.21 -0.81 15.76
C TRP A 564 -4.35 0.21 16.88
N GLN A 565 -5.48 0.18 17.60
CA GLN A 565 -5.75 1.09 18.69
C GLN A 565 -4.84 0.86 19.90
N SER A 566 -4.61 -0.40 20.28
CA SER A 566 -3.74 -0.74 21.42
C SER A 566 -2.29 -0.32 21.15
N GLN A 567 -1.79 -0.57 19.94
CA GLN A 567 -0.41 -0.25 19.56
C GLN A 567 -0.21 1.26 19.40
N ALA A 568 -1.16 1.99 18.82
CA ALA A 568 -1.10 3.46 18.77
C ALA A 568 -1.10 4.10 20.16
N GLY A 569 -1.85 3.54 21.13
CA GLY A 569 -1.86 4.02 22.52
C GLY A 569 -0.54 3.79 23.24
N ILE A 570 0.08 2.62 23.08
CA ILE A 570 1.41 2.31 23.63
C ILE A 570 2.46 3.28 23.07
N LEU A 571 2.43 3.54 21.76
CA LEU A 571 3.41 4.40 21.08
C LEU A 571 3.19 5.90 21.30
N ALA A 572 1.96 6.30 21.63
CA ALA A 572 1.62 7.68 22.02
C ALA A 572 1.81 7.95 23.53
N GLY A 573 2.34 6.99 24.31
CA GLY A 573 2.55 7.14 25.75
C GLY A 573 1.26 7.18 26.59
N THR A 574 0.11 6.80 26.02
CA THR A 574 -1.19 6.77 26.69
C THR A 574 -1.62 5.36 27.10
N GLY A 575 -0.86 4.33 26.70
CA GLY A 575 -1.10 2.94 27.03
C GLY A 575 -0.72 2.59 28.48
N ILE A 576 -1.64 1.98 29.20
CA ILE A 576 -1.40 1.41 30.53
C ILE A 576 -0.75 0.02 30.34
N GLY A 577 0.53 -0.13 30.71
CA GLY A 577 1.13 -1.43 31.01
C GLY A 577 2.51 -1.69 30.40
N GLU A 578 3.52 -1.88 31.26
CA GLU A 578 4.89 -2.30 30.89
C GLU A 578 4.99 -3.77 30.42
N THR A 579 3.89 -4.49 30.18
CA THR A 579 3.93 -5.97 30.03
C THR A 579 2.90 -6.61 29.09
N THR A 580 2.11 -5.87 28.31
CA THR A 580 1.14 -6.51 27.40
C THR A 580 1.81 -6.92 26.08
N GLU A 581 1.78 -8.22 25.78
CA GLU A 581 2.16 -8.71 24.46
C GLU A 581 1.34 -8.00 23.37
N PRO A 582 1.96 -7.59 22.25
CA PRO A 582 1.26 -6.93 21.17
C PRO A 582 0.20 -7.87 20.60
N PHE A 583 -1.07 -7.54 20.85
CA PHE A 583 -2.20 -8.21 20.23
C PHE A 583 -2.14 -7.96 18.72
N GLN A 584 -2.22 -9.02 17.92
CA GLN A 584 -2.43 -8.96 16.47
C GLN A 584 -3.77 -9.65 16.14
N ASP A 585 -4.68 -8.92 15.51
CA ASP A 585 -5.94 -9.50 15.04
C ASP A 585 -5.74 -10.11 13.64
N ARG A 586 -5.60 -11.44 13.58
CA ARG A 586 -5.44 -12.19 12.32
C ARG A 586 -6.77 -12.71 11.76
N SER A 587 -7.90 -12.27 12.31
CA SER A 587 -9.22 -12.77 11.90
C SER A 587 -9.64 -12.25 10.52
N VAL A 588 -10.56 -12.98 9.88
CA VAL A 588 -11.23 -12.51 8.64
C VAL A 588 -11.97 -11.19 8.87
N TRP A 589 -12.44 -10.93 10.10
CA TRP A 589 -13.06 -9.67 10.50
C TRP A 589 -12.10 -8.49 10.42
N ALA A 590 -10.84 -8.67 10.82
CA ALA A 590 -9.81 -7.63 10.68
C ALA A 590 -9.57 -7.23 9.21
N GLY A 591 -9.62 -8.21 8.30
CA GLY A 591 -9.59 -7.95 6.86
C GLY A 591 -10.80 -7.13 6.40
N LEU A 592 -12.02 -7.53 6.77
CA LEU A 592 -13.24 -6.81 6.36
C LEU A 592 -13.29 -5.37 6.87
N THR A 593 -12.84 -5.09 8.10
CA THR A 593 -12.84 -3.72 8.64
C THR A 593 -11.77 -2.83 8.02
N THR A 594 -10.74 -3.40 7.40
CA THR A 594 -9.64 -2.68 6.72
C THR A 594 -9.51 -3.02 5.24
N TRP A 595 -10.61 -3.37 4.58
CA TRP A 595 -10.58 -3.92 3.22
C TRP A 595 -9.87 -3.03 2.18
N ARG A 596 -9.89 -1.71 2.38
CA ARG A 596 -9.22 -0.72 1.53
C ARG A 596 -7.69 -0.73 1.62
N THR A 597 -7.13 -1.34 2.65
CA THR A 597 -5.68 -1.48 2.86
C THR A 597 -5.20 -2.91 2.69
N ILE A 598 -6.03 -3.85 2.21
CA ILE A 598 -5.61 -5.24 1.94
C ILE A 598 -4.76 -5.32 0.66
N MET A 599 -5.14 -4.57 -0.38
CA MET A 599 -4.53 -4.69 -1.70
C MET A 599 -3.54 -3.54 -1.93
N PRO A 600 -2.25 -3.82 -2.22
CA PRO A 600 -1.23 -2.81 -2.47
C PRO A 600 -1.66 -1.76 -3.51
N ARG A 601 -2.26 -2.21 -4.62
CA ARG A 601 -2.73 -1.33 -5.68
C ARG A 601 -3.82 -0.35 -5.22
N GLN A 602 -4.78 -0.84 -4.44
CA GLN A 602 -5.89 -0.02 -3.95
C GLN A 602 -5.38 1.05 -2.97
N ALA A 603 -4.52 0.66 -2.02
CA ALA A 603 -3.97 1.57 -1.02
C ALA A 603 -3.10 2.66 -1.67
N HIS A 604 -2.23 2.29 -2.61
CA HIS A 604 -1.38 3.22 -3.35
C HIS A 604 -2.22 4.29 -4.07
N ASP A 605 -3.23 3.88 -4.83
CA ASP A 605 -4.05 4.79 -5.63
C ASP A 605 -4.93 5.66 -4.72
N ASP A 606 -5.59 5.08 -3.72
CA ASP A 606 -6.49 5.83 -2.83
C ASP A 606 -5.75 6.88 -1.99
N LEU A 607 -4.57 6.55 -1.44
CA LEU A 607 -3.76 7.51 -0.70
C LEU A 607 -3.31 8.65 -1.62
N ALA A 608 -2.81 8.34 -2.82
CA ALA A 608 -2.44 9.36 -3.80
C ALA A 608 -3.64 10.26 -4.15
N ILE A 609 -4.83 9.67 -4.39
CA ILE A 609 -6.06 10.40 -4.67
C ILE A 609 -6.43 11.35 -3.52
N ILE A 610 -6.33 10.90 -2.27
CA ILE A 610 -6.65 11.72 -1.08
C ILE A 610 -5.74 12.94 -1.03
N PHE A 611 -4.42 12.75 -1.08
CA PHE A 611 -3.47 13.86 -1.08
C PHE A 611 -3.69 14.81 -2.26
N PHE A 612 -3.97 14.28 -3.45
CA PHE A 612 -4.18 15.10 -4.65
C PHE A 612 -5.45 15.95 -4.55
N LYS A 613 -6.53 15.39 -3.97
CA LYS A 613 -7.77 16.12 -3.67
C LYS A 613 -7.58 17.24 -2.66
N HIS A 614 -6.63 17.09 -1.74
CA HIS A 614 -6.21 18.11 -0.76
C HIS A 614 -5.23 19.16 -1.33
N GLY A 615 -4.91 19.09 -2.62
CA GLY A 615 -4.06 20.09 -3.28
C GLY A 615 -2.57 19.73 -3.34
N ALA A 616 -2.18 18.50 -2.97
CA ALA A 616 -0.79 18.07 -3.09
C ALA A 616 -0.31 18.06 -4.55
N THR A 617 0.95 18.41 -4.74
CA THR A 617 1.65 18.22 -6.02
C THR A 617 2.37 16.88 -5.98
N MET A 618 2.37 16.13 -7.09
CA MET A 618 2.94 14.78 -7.12
C MET A 618 3.91 14.58 -8.27
N GLN A 619 5.09 14.05 -7.96
CA GLN A 619 6.05 13.58 -8.96
C GLN A 619 5.95 12.05 -9.05
N VAL A 620 5.62 11.51 -10.21
CA VAL A 620 5.55 10.07 -10.45
C VAL A 620 6.81 9.61 -11.16
N LEU A 621 7.47 8.58 -10.62
CA LEU A 621 8.65 7.93 -11.20
C LEU A 621 8.28 6.49 -11.58
N ARG A 622 8.24 6.16 -12.87
CA ARG A 622 7.76 4.87 -13.38
C ARG A 622 8.85 4.15 -14.16
N THR A 623 9.14 2.89 -13.82
CA THR A 623 10.09 2.03 -14.54
C THR A 623 9.44 0.72 -14.95
N ASN A 624 9.80 0.14 -16.10
CA ASN A 624 9.25 -1.14 -16.57
C ASN A 624 10.37 -2.10 -16.93
N GLN A 625 10.89 -2.87 -15.97
CA GLN A 625 11.99 -3.82 -16.19
C GLN A 625 13.18 -3.15 -16.91
N VAL A 626 13.85 -2.27 -16.19
CA VAL A 626 14.93 -1.42 -16.70
C VAL A 626 16.29 -2.01 -16.32
N GLY A 627 17.28 -1.93 -17.21
CA GLY A 627 18.59 -2.54 -17.03
C GLY A 627 19.02 -3.27 -18.29
N GLY A 628 19.79 -4.35 -18.14
CA GLY A 628 20.03 -5.28 -19.25
C GLY A 628 18.76 -6.03 -19.65
N TRP A 629 18.72 -6.44 -20.91
CA TRP A 629 17.55 -7.03 -21.54
C TRP A 629 17.36 -8.49 -21.13
N GLN A 630 16.16 -8.86 -20.71
CA GLN A 630 15.78 -10.25 -20.41
C GLN A 630 14.55 -10.66 -21.23
N SER A 631 14.71 -11.49 -22.26
CA SER A 631 13.63 -11.78 -23.22
C SER A 631 12.50 -12.67 -22.67
N ASP A 632 12.76 -13.46 -21.62
CA ASP A 632 11.82 -14.46 -21.09
C ASP A 632 10.75 -13.92 -20.13
N ILE A 633 10.95 -12.71 -19.60
CA ILE A 633 10.05 -12.06 -18.66
C ILE A 633 9.39 -10.82 -19.28
N ILE A 634 8.19 -10.45 -18.83
CA ILE A 634 7.54 -9.19 -19.21
C ILE A 634 6.97 -8.51 -17.96
N PRO A 635 6.87 -7.18 -17.91
CA PRO A 635 6.29 -6.50 -16.76
C PRO A 635 4.75 -6.62 -16.80
N ILE A 636 4.13 -6.92 -15.66
CA ILE A 636 2.66 -6.94 -15.50
C ILE A 636 2.25 -5.88 -14.47
N ALA A 637 1.23 -5.08 -14.78
CA ALA A 637 0.71 -4.09 -13.83
C ALA A 637 0.10 -4.75 -12.57
N PRO A 638 0.28 -4.15 -11.38
CA PRO A 638 -0.44 -4.57 -10.18
C PRO A 638 -1.93 -4.26 -10.33
N THR A 639 -2.77 -5.16 -9.80
CA THR A 639 -4.22 -5.08 -9.90
C THR A 639 -4.85 -4.98 -8.53
N VAL A 640 -6.06 -4.45 -8.46
CA VAL A 640 -6.95 -4.67 -7.31
C VAL A 640 -7.39 -6.14 -7.27
N PHE A 641 -8.09 -6.54 -6.20
CA PHE A 641 -8.57 -7.91 -6.03
C PHE A 641 -9.44 -8.35 -7.22
N LEU A 642 -9.14 -9.51 -7.81
CA LEU A 642 -9.77 -10.05 -9.04
C LEU A 642 -9.60 -9.17 -10.29
N GLY A 643 -8.68 -8.23 -10.28
CA GLY A 643 -8.53 -7.23 -11.35
C GLY A 643 -7.99 -7.77 -12.68
N GLN A 644 -7.58 -9.04 -12.77
CA GLN A 644 -7.30 -9.68 -14.06
C GLN A 644 -8.57 -10.20 -14.75
N PHE A 645 -9.70 -10.31 -14.03
CA PHE A 645 -10.98 -10.67 -14.64
C PHE A 645 -11.60 -9.45 -15.33
N GLN A 646 -11.21 -9.23 -16.58
CA GLN A 646 -11.64 -8.07 -17.37
C GLN A 646 -12.72 -8.44 -18.38
N ILE A 647 -13.64 -7.50 -18.66
CA ILE A 647 -14.56 -7.64 -19.80
C ILE A 647 -13.72 -7.57 -21.09
N PRO A 648 -13.87 -8.51 -22.05
CA PRO A 648 -13.11 -8.53 -23.29
C PRO A 648 -13.06 -7.16 -23.97
N PHE A 649 -11.87 -6.76 -24.40
CA PHE A 649 -11.58 -5.48 -25.08
C PHE A 649 -11.76 -4.21 -24.21
N THR A 650 -11.86 -4.35 -22.89
CA THR A 650 -11.93 -3.23 -21.94
C THR A 650 -10.98 -3.44 -20.76
N ASN A 651 -10.68 -2.37 -20.01
CA ASN A 651 -9.94 -2.48 -18.73
C ASN A 651 -10.87 -2.68 -17.52
N ILE A 652 -12.17 -2.89 -17.75
CA ILE A 652 -13.16 -2.94 -16.67
C ILE A 652 -13.10 -4.31 -16.01
N SER A 653 -12.87 -4.33 -14.70
CA SER A 653 -12.88 -5.53 -13.86
C SER A 653 -14.20 -5.61 -13.06
N PRO A 654 -15.29 -6.17 -13.63
CA PRO A 654 -16.63 -6.05 -13.05
C PRO A 654 -16.73 -6.63 -11.65
N LEU A 655 -16.05 -7.75 -11.36
CA LEU A 655 -16.06 -8.36 -10.04
C LEU A 655 -15.42 -7.47 -8.98
N SER A 656 -14.29 -6.84 -9.30
CA SER A 656 -13.61 -5.89 -8.43
C SER A 656 -14.48 -4.65 -8.16
N VAL A 657 -15.09 -4.10 -9.21
CA VAL A 657 -15.99 -2.94 -9.11
C VAL A 657 -17.19 -3.25 -8.22
N ILE A 658 -17.86 -4.38 -8.47
CA ILE A 658 -19.02 -4.81 -7.68
C ILE A 658 -18.63 -5.03 -6.22
N LEU A 659 -17.53 -5.73 -5.96
CA LEU A 659 -17.07 -5.99 -4.60
C LEU A 659 -16.78 -4.67 -3.85
N ASN A 660 -16.06 -3.75 -4.48
CA ASN A 660 -15.74 -2.45 -3.90
C ASN A 660 -17.01 -1.63 -3.61
N ARG A 661 -17.99 -1.62 -4.52
CA ARG A 661 -19.28 -0.94 -4.30
C ARG A 661 -20.03 -1.52 -3.11
N VAL A 662 -20.12 -2.85 -3.04
CA VAL A 662 -20.78 -3.56 -1.94
C VAL A 662 -20.10 -3.23 -0.63
N LEU A 663 -18.79 -3.44 -0.52
CA LEU A 663 -18.04 -3.18 0.71
C LEU A 663 -18.08 -1.72 1.14
N ALA A 664 -17.95 -0.77 0.21
CA ALA A 664 -18.06 0.65 0.51
C ALA A 664 -19.46 1.03 1.02
N SER A 665 -20.52 0.45 0.45
CA SER A 665 -21.89 0.75 0.84
C SER A 665 -22.28 0.24 2.23
N LEU A 666 -21.52 -0.69 2.80
CA LEU A 666 -21.76 -1.25 4.14
C LEU A 666 -21.28 -0.36 5.28
N ALA A 667 -20.63 0.78 4.97
CA ALA A 667 -20.21 1.75 5.97
C ALA A 667 -21.38 2.16 6.89
N ILE A 668 -21.09 2.26 8.18
CA ILE A 668 -22.08 2.60 9.20
C ILE A 668 -22.54 4.06 8.99
N PRO A 669 -23.85 4.34 8.92
CA PRO A 669 -24.35 5.69 8.72
C PRO A 669 -23.94 6.62 9.86
N THR A 670 -23.46 7.80 9.50
CA THR A 670 -23.16 8.90 10.42
C THR A 670 -24.44 9.60 10.89
N GLN A 671 -24.33 10.51 11.86
CA GLN A 671 -25.48 11.34 12.29
C GLN A 671 -26.05 12.18 11.14
N GLN A 672 -25.21 12.66 10.22
CA GLN A 672 -25.66 13.42 9.05
C GLN A 672 -26.46 12.55 8.09
N ASP A 673 -26.06 11.29 7.91
CA ASP A 673 -26.78 10.34 7.05
C ASP A 673 -28.19 10.03 7.58
N TRP A 674 -28.34 9.94 8.91
CA TRP A 674 -29.66 9.79 9.54
C TRP A 674 -30.56 11.03 9.36
N LEU A 675 -29.97 12.24 9.38
CA LEU A 675 -30.72 13.47 9.08
C LEU A 675 -31.17 13.49 7.61
N ILE A 676 -30.30 13.08 6.68
CA ILE A 676 -30.64 12.95 5.25
C ILE A 676 -31.79 11.95 5.06
N LEU A 677 -31.75 10.81 5.74
CA LEU A 677 -32.82 9.82 5.73
C LEU A 677 -34.16 10.43 6.15
N ALA A 678 -34.19 11.13 7.28
CA ALA A 678 -35.42 11.72 7.82
C ALA A 678 -35.98 12.79 6.87
N LEU A 679 -35.13 13.68 6.36
CA LEU A 679 -35.51 14.72 5.41
C LEU A 679 -36.10 14.12 4.12
N LEU A 680 -35.45 13.11 3.56
CA LEU A 680 -35.88 12.47 2.32
C LEU A 680 -37.19 11.68 2.48
N LEU A 681 -37.44 11.07 3.66
CA LEU A 681 -38.75 10.48 3.97
C LEU A 681 -39.87 11.54 4.05
N ILE A 682 -39.58 12.72 4.61
CA ILE A 682 -40.54 13.83 4.66
C ILE A 682 -40.85 14.31 3.24
N ILE A 683 -39.82 14.55 2.41
CA ILE A 683 -39.98 14.97 1.02
C ILE A 683 -40.78 13.92 0.23
N TYR A 684 -40.44 12.63 0.35
CA TYR A 684 -41.20 11.56 -0.27
C TYR A 684 -42.67 11.59 0.15
N SER A 685 -42.95 11.74 1.45
CA SER A 685 -44.33 11.75 1.98
C SER A 685 -45.15 12.93 1.46
N ILE A 686 -44.55 14.13 1.40
CA ILE A 686 -45.20 15.34 0.86
C ILE A 686 -45.60 15.17 -0.60
N LEU A 687 -44.82 14.43 -1.38
CA LEU A 687 -45.10 14.20 -2.80
C LEU A 687 -46.03 12.99 -3.02
N ALA A 688 -45.77 11.88 -2.33
CA ALA A 688 -46.44 10.61 -2.54
C ALA A 688 -47.87 10.57 -1.99
N LEU A 689 -48.13 11.16 -0.81
CA LEU A 689 -49.44 11.10 -0.18
C LEU A 689 -50.51 11.86 -0.98
N PRO A 690 -50.31 13.13 -1.37
CA PRO A 690 -51.32 13.86 -2.15
C PRO A 690 -51.57 13.21 -3.51
N TYR A 691 -50.51 12.74 -4.19
CA TYR A 691 -50.64 12.05 -5.47
C TYR A 691 -51.40 10.73 -5.33
N GLY A 692 -51.02 9.90 -4.36
CA GLY A 692 -51.65 8.62 -4.11
C GLY A 692 -53.12 8.73 -3.70
N TRP A 693 -53.49 9.75 -2.90
CA TRP A 693 -54.88 10.03 -2.53
C TRP A 693 -55.70 10.58 -3.70
N ARG A 694 -55.14 11.51 -4.49
CA ARG A 694 -55.82 12.10 -5.65
C ARG A 694 -56.30 11.05 -6.65
N PHE A 695 -55.50 10.01 -6.87
CA PHE A 695 -55.85 8.92 -7.80
C PHE A 695 -56.45 7.68 -7.09
N GLY A 696 -56.79 7.79 -5.80
CA GLY A 696 -57.43 6.72 -5.02
C GLY A 696 -56.57 5.46 -4.83
N PHE A 697 -55.26 5.54 -5.10
CA PHE A 697 -54.35 4.42 -4.96
C PHE A 697 -53.98 4.17 -3.50
N LEU A 698 -53.70 5.23 -2.73
CA LEU A 698 -53.48 5.13 -1.29
C LEU A 698 -54.82 5.30 -0.57
N GLN A 699 -55.15 4.39 0.34
CA GLN A 699 -56.38 4.45 1.14
C GLN A 699 -56.02 4.11 2.58
N ILE A 700 -56.40 4.96 3.54
CA ILE A 700 -56.13 4.69 4.96
C ILE A 700 -56.94 3.46 5.37
N ARG A 701 -56.27 2.32 5.43
CA ARG A 701 -56.82 1.03 5.76
C ARG A 701 -55.76 0.18 6.44
N PHE A 702 -55.88 0.07 7.75
CA PHE A 702 -54.98 -0.72 8.56
C PHE A 702 -55.17 -2.22 8.31
N TRP A 703 -54.08 -2.95 8.13
CA TRP A 703 -54.11 -4.40 7.99
C TRP A 703 -54.47 -5.06 9.34
N SER A 704 -55.64 -5.70 9.38
CA SER A 704 -56.26 -6.28 10.57
C SER A 704 -55.78 -7.72 10.85
N VAL A 705 -54.50 -7.87 11.15
CA VAL A 705 -53.90 -9.13 11.62
C VAL A 705 -53.18 -8.95 12.96
N ASN A 706 -52.82 -10.05 13.61
CA ASN A 706 -52.07 -10.05 14.86
C ASN A 706 -50.68 -9.38 14.68
N TRP A 707 -50.06 -9.01 15.80
CA TRP A 707 -48.78 -8.31 15.78
C TRP A 707 -47.63 -9.17 15.21
N ILE A 708 -47.68 -10.50 15.41
CA ILE A 708 -46.67 -11.44 14.92
C ILE A 708 -46.63 -11.42 13.39
N ASP A 709 -47.79 -11.46 12.73
CA ASP A 709 -47.91 -11.43 11.28
C ASP A 709 -47.45 -10.08 10.70
N LYS A 710 -47.68 -8.97 11.42
CA LYS A 710 -47.12 -7.65 11.06
C LYS A 710 -45.59 -7.66 11.18
N CYS A 711 -45.04 -8.18 12.28
CA CYS A 711 -43.59 -8.30 12.47
C CYS A 711 -42.94 -9.20 11.40
N LEU A 712 -43.56 -10.33 11.07
CA LEU A 712 -43.09 -11.22 10.00
C LEU A 712 -43.15 -10.55 8.63
N LEU A 713 -44.18 -9.74 8.35
CA LEU A 713 -44.26 -8.96 7.12
C LEU A 713 -43.15 -7.91 7.06
N MET A 714 -42.95 -7.15 8.13
CA MET A 714 -41.89 -6.14 8.23
C MET A 714 -40.51 -6.78 8.01
N LEU A 715 -40.22 -7.90 8.68
CA LEU A 715 -38.96 -8.62 8.51
C LEU A 715 -38.80 -9.14 7.08
N ARG A 716 -39.85 -9.67 6.46
CA ARG A 716 -39.81 -10.09 5.04
C ARG A 716 -39.52 -8.92 4.11
N CYS A 717 -40.21 -7.79 4.29
CA CYS A 717 -40.04 -6.60 3.47
C CYS A 717 -38.62 -6.03 3.58
N LEU A 718 -37.94 -6.24 4.72
CA LEU A 718 -36.55 -5.84 4.90
C LEU A 718 -35.63 -6.62 3.96
N PHE A 719 -35.76 -7.95 3.87
CA PHE A 719 -34.93 -8.74 2.96
C PHE A 719 -35.42 -8.68 1.51
N THR A 720 -36.72 -8.66 1.29
CA THR A 720 -37.36 -8.58 -0.03
C THR A 720 -38.69 -7.80 0.09
N PRO A 721 -38.77 -6.58 -0.46
CA PRO A 721 -37.88 -6.04 -1.49
C PRO A 721 -36.61 -5.32 -1.00
N ALA A 722 -36.58 -4.72 0.19
CA ALA A 722 -35.67 -3.60 0.47
C ALA A 722 -34.17 -3.89 0.27
N ILE A 723 -33.58 -4.85 0.99
CA ILE A 723 -32.14 -5.17 0.85
C ILE A 723 -31.81 -5.64 -0.57
N LEU A 724 -32.57 -6.59 -1.10
CA LEU A 724 -32.25 -7.21 -2.39
C LEU A 724 -32.34 -6.22 -3.55
N GLU A 725 -33.39 -5.39 -3.57
CA GLU A 725 -33.59 -4.42 -4.64
C GLU A 725 -32.60 -3.26 -4.52
N GLU A 726 -32.38 -2.71 -3.32
CA GLU A 726 -31.41 -1.62 -3.17
C GLU A 726 -29.97 -2.07 -3.41
N LEU A 727 -29.60 -3.29 -3.02
CA LEU A 727 -28.30 -3.87 -3.37
C LEU A 727 -28.12 -3.97 -4.89
N PHE A 728 -29.14 -4.43 -5.62
CA PHE A 728 -29.05 -4.58 -7.06
C PHE A 728 -29.08 -3.24 -7.79
N PHE A 729 -30.13 -2.44 -7.58
CA PHE A 729 -30.36 -1.24 -8.37
C PHE A 729 -29.44 -0.07 -7.96
N ARG A 730 -29.13 0.08 -6.66
CA ARG A 730 -28.39 1.26 -6.19
C ARG A 730 -26.93 0.93 -5.94
N VAL A 731 -26.63 -0.21 -5.33
CA VAL A 731 -25.22 -0.55 -5.03
C VAL A 731 -24.49 -1.17 -6.21
N ILE A 732 -25.05 -2.18 -6.88
CA ILE A 732 -24.35 -2.86 -7.98
C ILE A 732 -24.28 -1.98 -9.23
N LEU A 733 -25.40 -1.36 -9.63
CA LEU A 733 -25.48 -0.61 -10.89
C LEU A 733 -24.91 0.81 -10.80
N LEU A 734 -25.13 1.54 -9.70
CA LEU A 734 -24.65 2.92 -9.60
C LEU A 734 -23.20 2.96 -9.12
N PRO A 735 -22.37 3.84 -9.69
CA PRO A 735 -21.08 4.16 -9.09
C PRO A 735 -21.27 4.74 -7.69
N HIS A 736 -20.53 4.19 -6.72
CA HIS A 736 -20.50 4.68 -5.35
C HIS A 736 -19.92 6.12 -5.32
N PRO A 737 -20.36 7.01 -4.40
CA PRO A 737 -19.86 8.40 -4.34
C PRO A 737 -18.35 8.55 -4.15
N SER A 738 -17.67 7.51 -3.64
CA SER A 738 -16.21 7.49 -3.54
C SER A 738 -15.50 7.12 -4.85
N GLU A 739 -16.19 6.56 -5.83
CA GLU A 739 -15.64 6.30 -7.16
C GLU A 739 -15.43 7.60 -7.91
N ILE A 740 -14.33 7.70 -8.65
CA ILE A 740 -14.06 8.84 -9.51
C ILE A 740 -14.78 8.61 -10.83
N THR A 741 -15.97 9.18 -10.94
CA THR A 741 -16.74 9.21 -12.19
C THR A 741 -17.15 10.64 -12.49
N ASN A 742 -17.17 11.00 -13.78
CA ASN A 742 -17.76 12.26 -14.18
C ASN A 742 -19.29 12.22 -14.02
N TRP A 743 -19.90 13.40 -13.86
CA TRP A 743 -21.32 13.53 -13.57
C TRP A 743 -22.21 12.99 -14.70
N LEU A 744 -21.79 13.14 -15.97
CA LEU A 744 -22.53 12.63 -17.12
C LEU A 744 -22.65 11.10 -17.07
N LYS A 745 -21.52 10.39 -16.91
CA LYS A 745 -21.50 8.92 -16.79
C LYS A 745 -22.32 8.47 -15.58
N TRP A 746 -22.18 9.16 -14.46
CA TRP A 746 -22.94 8.85 -13.25
C TRP A 746 -24.46 9.01 -13.49
N SER A 747 -24.89 10.13 -14.08
CA SER A 747 -26.30 10.40 -14.41
C SER A 747 -26.87 9.40 -15.41
N LEU A 748 -26.09 8.94 -16.38
CA LEU A 748 -26.51 7.88 -17.30
C LEU A 748 -26.77 6.57 -16.55
N TRP A 749 -25.88 6.16 -15.64
CA TRP A 749 -26.11 4.99 -14.80
C TRP A 749 -27.30 5.15 -13.85
N ALA A 750 -27.50 6.35 -13.29
CA ALA A 750 -28.67 6.68 -12.49
C ALA A 750 -29.98 6.51 -13.28
N LEU A 751 -30.01 7.01 -14.51
CA LEU A 751 -31.16 6.86 -15.40
C LEU A 751 -31.42 5.39 -15.75
N VAL A 752 -30.37 4.64 -16.14
CA VAL A 752 -30.48 3.22 -16.48
C VAL A 752 -30.99 2.41 -15.28
N SER A 753 -30.42 2.62 -14.10
CA SER A 753 -30.86 1.97 -12.86
C SER A 753 -32.32 2.27 -12.56
N LEU A 754 -32.75 3.53 -12.65
CA LEU A 754 -34.12 3.95 -12.38
C LEU A 754 -35.11 3.30 -13.37
N VAL A 755 -34.79 3.30 -14.67
CA VAL A 755 -35.64 2.65 -15.69
C VAL A 755 -35.75 1.15 -15.44
N LEU A 756 -34.63 0.47 -15.15
CA LEU A 756 -34.64 -0.96 -14.83
C LEU A 756 -35.44 -1.27 -13.57
N PHE A 757 -35.34 -0.43 -12.54
CA PHE A 757 -36.12 -0.55 -11.31
C PHE A 757 -37.63 -0.44 -11.57
N ILE A 758 -38.05 0.51 -12.40
CA ILE A 758 -39.46 0.69 -12.77
C ILE A 758 -39.96 -0.51 -13.59
N LEU A 759 -39.21 -0.93 -14.61
CA LEU A 759 -39.58 -2.05 -15.49
C LEU A 759 -39.55 -3.41 -14.79
N TYR A 760 -38.71 -3.57 -13.77
CA TYR A 760 -38.64 -4.78 -12.96
C TYR A 760 -40.00 -5.14 -12.35
N HIS A 761 -40.81 -4.17 -11.93
CA HIS A 761 -42.10 -4.42 -11.31
C HIS A 761 -43.11 -5.15 -12.24
N PRO A 762 -43.49 -4.62 -13.41
CA PRO A 762 -44.40 -5.32 -14.32
C PRO A 762 -43.82 -6.64 -14.82
N LEU A 763 -42.49 -6.74 -15.02
CA LEU A 763 -41.82 -8.00 -15.38
C LEU A 763 -41.93 -9.04 -14.26
N ASN A 764 -41.68 -8.65 -13.01
CA ASN A 764 -41.79 -9.50 -11.84
C ASN A 764 -43.23 -10.01 -11.65
N ALA A 765 -44.23 -9.14 -11.82
CA ALA A 765 -45.63 -9.55 -11.79
C ALA A 765 -45.96 -10.55 -12.91
N LYS A 766 -45.45 -10.34 -14.12
CA LYS A 766 -45.70 -11.24 -15.26
C LYS A 766 -45.06 -12.62 -15.08
N LEU A 767 -43.83 -12.67 -14.56
CA LEU A 767 -43.02 -13.89 -14.50
C LEU A 767 -43.20 -14.68 -13.18
N PHE A 768 -43.21 -14.00 -12.03
CA PHE A 768 -43.10 -14.64 -10.72
C PHE A 768 -44.30 -14.37 -9.81
N PHE A 769 -44.92 -13.17 -9.90
CA PHE A 769 -45.98 -12.75 -8.98
C PHE A 769 -47.25 -12.27 -9.70
N LYS A 770 -47.92 -13.18 -10.41
CA LYS A 770 -49.11 -12.89 -11.23
C LYS A 770 -50.26 -12.21 -10.47
N ALA A 771 -50.37 -12.41 -9.17
CA ALA A 771 -51.38 -11.76 -8.35
C ALA A 771 -51.20 -10.23 -8.28
N ALA A 772 -49.98 -9.74 -8.45
CA ALA A 772 -49.67 -8.31 -8.44
C ALA A 772 -49.87 -7.60 -9.78
N ILE A 773 -50.26 -8.30 -10.87
CA ILE A 773 -50.44 -7.68 -12.19
C ILE A 773 -51.31 -6.41 -12.15
N PRO A 774 -52.49 -6.38 -11.50
CA PRO A 774 -53.31 -5.18 -11.46
C PRO A 774 -52.64 -3.97 -10.79
N THR A 775 -51.70 -4.25 -9.88
CA THR A 775 -50.98 -3.23 -9.11
C THR A 775 -49.69 -2.81 -9.81
N PHE A 776 -48.87 -3.76 -10.28
CA PHE A 776 -47.56 -3.48 -10.86
C PHE A 776 -47.62 -2.97 -12.31
N PHE A 777 -48.77 -3.06 -12.98
CA PHE A 777 -49.04 -2.35 -14.25
C PHE A 777 -49.80 -1.03 -14.06
N ASN A 778 -50.20 -0.69 -12.83
CA ASN A 778 -50.92 0.53 -12.57
C ASN A 778 -49.98 1.75 -12.69
N HIS A 779 -50.35 2.73 -13.50
CA HIS A 779 -49.52 3.92 -13.72
C HIS A 779 -49.27 4.72 -12.44
N VAL A 780 -50.23 4.80 -11.51
CA VAL A 780 -50.08 5.50 -10.22
C VAL A 780 -49.06 4.78 -9.35
N PHE A 781 -49.13 3.44 -9.28
CA PHE A 781 -48.12 2.63 -8.59
C PHE A 781 -46.73 2.87 -9.19
N LEU A 782 -46.61 2.80 -10.53
CA LEU A 782 -45.34 3.01 -11.21
C LEU A 782 -44.79 4.42 -10.99
N THR A 783 -45.63 5.46 -10.93
CA THR A 783 -45.19 6.82 -10.57
C THR A 783 -44.67 6.89 -9.14
N LEU A 784 -45.39 6.30 -8.16
CA LEU A 784 -44.95 6.28 -6.76
C LEU A 784 -43.65 5.48 -6.58
N THR A 785 -43.54 4.33 -7.25
CA THR A 785 -42.31 3.54 -7.33
C THR A 785 -41.18 4.33 -7.98
N SER A 786 -41.45 5.06 -9.06
CA SER A 786 -40.45 5.93 -9.70
C SER A 786 -39.94 7.00 -8.74
N LEU A 787 -40.85 7.66 -8.01
CA LEU A 787 -40.51 8.64 -6.98
C LEU A 787 -39.67 8.01 -5.86
N LEU A 788 -40.05 6.84 -5.36
CA LEU A 788 -39.26 6.11 -4.37
C LEU A 788 -37.85 5.81 -4.90
N GLY A 789 -37.78 5.36 -6.15
CA GLY A 789 -36.51 5.07 -6.82
C GLY A 789 -35.62 6.30 -6.97
N ILE A 790 -36.19 7.47 -7.27
CA ILE A 790 -35.47 8.75 -7.31
C ILE A 790 -34.96 9.11 -5.92
N ILE A 791 -35.82 9.05 -4.90
CA ILE A 791 -35.45 9.38 -3.51
C ILE A 791 -34.32 8.47 -3.00
N CYS A 792 -34.41 7.15 -3.22
CA CYS A 792 -33.34 6.22 -2.86
C CYS A 792 -32.06 6.50 -3.65
N THR A 793 -32.15 6.88 -4.93
CA THR A 793 -30.97 7.25 -5.73
C THR A 793 -30.31 8.51 -5.19
N VAL A 794 -31.08 9.55 -4.85
CA VAL A 794 -30.57 10.78 -4.22
C VAL A 794 -29.93 10.46 -2.87
N ALA A 795 -30.61 9.68 -2.02
CA ALA A 795 -30.09 9.24 -0.74
C ALA A 795 -28.74 8.51 -0.88
N TYR A 796 -28.64 7.57 -1.83
CA TYR A 796 -27.40 6.85 -2.09
C TYR A 796 -26.28 7.78 -2.60
N THR A 797 -26.62 8.78 -3.42
CA THR A 797 -25.66 9.75 -3.93
C THR A 797 -25.06 10.60 -2.82
N LEU A 798 -25.89 10.98 -1.85
CA LEU A 798 -25.49 11.85 -0.74
C LEU A 798 -24.73 11.09 0.35
N THR A 799 -25.10 9.84 0.61
CA THR A 799 -24.61 9.08 1.78
C THR A 799 -23.69 7.91 1.42
N GLY A 800 -23.79 7.36 0.20
CA GLY A 800 -23.13 6.11 -0.20
C GLY A 800 -23.61 4.86 0.55
N SER A 801 -24.52 4.98 1.52
CA SER A 801 -24.85 3.91 2.46
C SER A 801 -26.01 3.04 1.98
N LEU A 802 -25.80 1.71 1.99
CA LEU A 802 -26.84 0.72 1.77
C LEU A 802 -27.92 0.81 2.86
N TRP A 803 -27.52 1.05 4.11
CA TRP A 803 -28.46 1.07 5.25
C TRP A 803 -29.48 2.19 5.10
N VAL A 804 -29.04 3.40 4.74
CA VAL A 804 -29.93 4.55 4.56
C VAL A 804 -31.01 4.26 3.53
N ILE A 805 -30.63 3.77 2.34
CA ILE A 805 -31.58 3.50 1.26
C ILE A 805 -32.49 2.31 1.55
N VAL A 806 -31.97 1.28 2.23
CA VAL A 806 -32.76 0.13 2.67
C VAL A 806 -33.82 0.59 3.66
N PHE A 807 -33.49 1.43 4.64
CA PHE A 807 -34.46 1.94 5.60
C PHE A 807 -35.53 2.80 4.93
N ILE A 808 -35.17 3.71 4.01
CA ILE A 808 -36.13 4.52 3.26
C ILE A 808 -37.12 3.62 2.50
N HIS A 809 -36.59 2.69 1.69
CA HIS A 809 -37.41 1.76 0.91
C HIS A 809 -38.30 0.93 1.85
N TRP A 810 -37.71 0.32 2.87
CA TRP A 810 -38.40 -0.55 3.82
C TRP A 810 -39.57 0.15 4.51
N VAL A 811 -39.35 1.35 5.06
CA VAL A 811 -40.39 2.14 5.72
C VAL A 811 -41.53 2.44 4.75
N VAL A 812 -41.21 2.92 3.55
CA VAL A 812 -42.23 3.27 2.54
C VAL A 812 -43.09 2.06 2.17
N VAL A 813 -42.47 0.90 1.93
CA VAL A 813 -43.19 -0.33 1.58
C VAL A 813 -44.03 -0.84 2.75
N VAL A 814 -43.47 -0.90 3.96
CA VAL A 814 -44.19 -1.37 5.15
C VAL A 814 -45.40 -0.49 5.44
N VAL A 815 -45.23 0.84 5.42
CA VAL A 815 -46.32 1.79 5.65
C VAL A 815 -47.39 1.67 4.57
N TRP A 816 -47.01 1.53 3.29
CA TRP A 816 -47.97 1.31 2.22
C TRP A 816 -48.78 0.01 2.42
N LEU A 817 -48.10 -1.10 2.73
CA LEU A 817 -48.74 -2.40 2.90
C LEU A 817 -49.66 -2.45 4.13
N ILE A 818 -49.23 -1.91 5.26
CA ILE A 818 -49.93 -2.02 6.54
C ILE A 818 -50.97 -0.91 6.72
N VAL A 819 -50.70 0.31 6.26
CA VAL A 819 -51.52 1.50 6.57
C VAL A 819 -52.31 1.99 5.36
N PHE A 820 -51.73 1.96 4.16
CA PHE A 820 -52.35 2.56 2.97
C PHE A 820 -53.00 1.55 2.01
N GLY A 821 -53.42 0.39 2.52
CA GLY A 821 -54.19 -0.59 1.76
C GLY A 821 -53.39 -1.37 0.71
N GLY A 822 -52.06 -1.44 0.81
CA GLY A 822 -51.24 -2.17 -0.15
C GLY A 822 -51.47 -3.69 -0.13
N ILE A 823 -51.72 -4.29 1.03
CA ILE A 823 -51.95 -5.75 1.13
C ILE A 823 -53.17 -6.21 0.31
N THR A 824 -54.28 -5.47 0.35
CA THR A 824 -55.51 -5.84 -0.39
C THR A 824 -55.34 -5.74 -1.90
N LYS A 825 -54.35 -4.96 -2.36
CA LYS A 825 -53.98 -4.82 -3.77
C LYS A 825 -52.99 -5.90 -4.25
N LEU A 826 -52.42 -6.70 -3.35
CA LEU A 826 -51.47 -7.77 -3.68
C LEU A 826 -52.04 -9.17 -3.42
N ASP A 827 -53.10 -9.30 -2.62
CA ASP A 827 -53.76 -10.58 -2.32
C ASP A 827 -55.16 -10.70 -2.96
N LYS A 828 -55.23 -11.48 -4.04
CA LYS A 828 -56.46 -11.77 -4.81
C LYS A 828 -57.60 -12.33 -3.94
N ASN A 829 -57.26 -13.13 -2.90
CA ASN A 829 -58.24 -13.80 -2.06
C ASN A 829 -58.96 -12.85 -1.08
N GLN A 830 -58.38 -11.67 -0.81
CA GLN A 830 -59.01 -10.64 0.03
C GLN A 830 -59.86 -9.70 -0.82
N THR A 831 -59.45 -9.42 -2.05
CA THR A 831 -60.22 -8.63 -3.03
C THR A 831 -61.54 -9.31 -3.38
N ASP A 832 -61.55 -10.64 -3.52
CA ASP A 832 -62.76 -11.43 -3.82
C ASP A 832 -63.70 -11.56 -2.62
N ARG A 833 -63.19 -11.62 -1.37
CA ARG A 833 -64.04 -11.58 -0.16
C ARG A 833 -64.73 -10.23 0.03
N LEU A 834 -64.03 -9.13 -0.23
CA LEU A 834 -64.60 -7.79 -0.09
C LEU A 834 -65.66 -7.49 -1.17
N ARG A 835 -65.54 -8.08 -2.36
CA ARG A 835 -66.59 -8.04 -3.40
C ARG A 835 -67.82 -8.89 -3.06
N GLN A 836 -67.73 -9.79 -2.08
CA GLN A 836 -68.87 -10.56 -1.59
C GLN A 836 -69.55 -9.90 -0.37
N GLU A 837 -68.88 -8.94 0.27
CA GLU A 837 -69.38 -8.20 1.46
C GLU A 837 -69.84 -6.76 1.13
N THR A 838 -69.70 -6.33 -0.13
CA THR A 838 -70.30 -5.11 -0.72
C THR A 838 -71.26 -5.51 -1.82
#